data_AF-A0A7L3QQK0-F1
#
_entry.id   AF-A0A7L3QQK0-F1
#
_cell.length_a   1.000
_cell.length_b   1.000
_cell.length_c   1.000
_cell.angle_alpha   90.00
_cell.angle_beta   90.00
_cell.angle_gamma   90.00
#
_symmetry.space_group_name_H-M   'P 1'
#
loop_
_entity.id
_entity.type
_entity.pdbx_description
1 polymer ?
#
loop_
_entity_poly.entity_id
_entity_poly.type
_entity_poly.pdbx_seq_one_letter_code
_entity_poly.pdbx_strand_id
1 'polypeptide(L)'
;MLAGRSLPWQLPLLLAALSCLPAPSCAQLHYSVPEDREPGFSVGDLAKDLGVEVRSLAARNLRLVSEGGQRHFQVDLAAGVLLLDSRLDREALCGQSPTCSLHLQLVMENPLQLHRVEVEVLDVNDNAPQFPKPEVVLEITEVANPGTRLPLEVAEDPDMGSNSISTYELSPSKHFALSINVRGDGVKMPEIVLEKALDREKVPVHHLTLTALDGGNPVKSGTARVTIHVLDANDNPPVCDPPISKVLLEENVPVGTLVTKLNVTDLDDGPNGDVEYSFKTSNNAPGKFTKLFSLDARTGEIRTKAPLDYEEFSAYEIAVRARDKGSPAMEGHCHLRVELIDINDNSPEIVLTSVSSPVQEDAAPGTVIALIGVKDSDSGDNGQVRLQIAKELPFKLVSSFKEHFSLVTSGPLDREKASGYNITVRAVDSGSPQRATQKTFYLRIADVNDNAPNFSSPFDTAHIQENSLPGTSVFSVSASDPDEGSNAKLSYSILDNGMQDVPISTYFRIDQDNGTIYTVRALDYEQDKVFQVPVEVKDAGSPALSSTAVVHVFVLDENDNAPNIVYPSVPKGSAFHQAIPALAEPGYLVTKVVAVDADSGHNAWLSYQLQESAEALPFQVERRSGEIRVAQALRESEDSHRLVVEVRDNGTPSLSASVVIVISPEENSVQDFSKSLDLPQSSPEDTNLTLYLIISLVSISLVSCVMFGLVAARCLKAGSASWTLAGCCRGSGRKPTSHFRGQMKPDGFIKYLDVGGAGLTSQAQNYTSCFSPMSDQSDFLFVKPF
;
A
#
# COMPACT_ATOMS: atom_id res chain seq x y z
N MET A 1 -64.17 -18.62 95.70
CA MET A 1 -63.24 -18.44 96.85
C MET A 1 -62.70 -17.03 96.73
N LEU A 2 -62.75 -16.09 97.67
CA LEU A 2 -63.27 -15.89 99.03
C LEU A 2 -63.46 -14.35 99.10
N ALA A 3 -64.65 -13.81 99.39
CA ALA A 3 -65.11 -13.38 100.74
C ALA A 3 -64.20 -12.29 101.38
N GLY A 4 -64.68 -11.18 101.94
CA GLY A 4 -66.02 -10.75 102.37
C GLY A 4 -66.03 -9.26 102.74
N ARG A 5 -67.21 -8.61 102.73
CA ARG A 5 -68.01 -8.16 103.91
C ARG A 5 -67.34 -7.02 104.72
N SER A 6 -67.97 -5.87 104.99
CA SER A 6 -69.27 -5.73 105.66
C SER A 6 -69.82 -4.29 105.66
N LEU A 7 -71.16 -4.22 105.53
CA LEU A 7 -72.19 -3.20 105.86
C LEU A 7 -72.10 -2.68 107.33
N PRO A 8 -73.03 -1.85 107.91
CA PRO A 8 -74.10 -0.95 107.36
C PRO A 8 -74.48 0.31 108.24
N TRP A 9 -75.42 1.17 107.78
CA TRP A 9 -76.76 1.48 108.41
C TRP A 9 -77.41 2.81 107.95
N GLN A 10 -78.74 2.80 107.95
CA GLN A 10 -79.71 3.83 107.54
C GLN A 10 -80.13 4.76 108.71
N LEU A 11 -80.54 6.02 108.38
CA LEU A 11 -81.57 6.95 108.95
C LEU A 11 -81.91 6.94 110.47
N PRO A 12 -82.51 7.99 111.12
CA PRO A 12 -83.18 9.23 110.61
C PRO A 12 -82.95 10.51 111.46
N LEU A 13 -83.59 11.66 111.17
CA LEU A 13 -84.46 12.44 112.11
C LEU A 13 -84.90 13.83 111.59
N LEU A 14 -86.23 14.00 111.51
CA LEU A 14 -86.94 15.27 111.63
C LEU A 14 -86.64 15.91 113.01
N LEU A 15 -86.38 17.22 113.05
CA LEU A 15 -86.85 18.18 114.07
C LEU A 15 -86.11 19.52 113.89
N ALA A 16 -86.83 20.55 113.44
CA ALA A 16 -86.71 21.96 113.87
C ALA A 16 -87.33 22.88 112.82
N ALA A 17 -88.66 22.92 112.79
CA ALA A 17 -89.37 24.13 112.41
C ALA A 17 -89.40 25.06 113.64
N LEU A 18 -89.31 26.36 113.38
CA LEU A 18 -89.37 27.49 114.33
C LEU A 18 -88.13 27.75 115.20
N SER A 19 -87.18 28.51 114.65
CA SER A 19 -86.70 29.76 115.27
C SER A 19 -85.55 30.32 114.42
N CYS A 20 -85.78 31.46 113.75
CA CYS A 20 -84.85 32.60 113.69
C CYS A 20 -85.32 33.56 112.60
N LEU A 21 -85.75 34.73 113.06
CA LEU A 21 -85.96 35.95 112.28
C LEU A 21 -84.69 36.29 111.49
N PRO A 22 -84.79 36.88 110.28
CA PRO A 22 -83.62 37.35 109.57
C PRO A 22 -82.98 38.53 110.32
N ALA A 23 -81.70 38.41 110.65
CA ALA A 23 -80.85 39.55 110.96
C ALA A 23 -80.55 40.31 109.64
N PRO A 24 -80.49 41.65 109.63
CA PRO A 24 -80.11 42.39 108.44
C PRO A 24 -78.62 42.17 108.17
N SER A 25 -78.30 41.43 107.11
CA SER A 25 -76.95 41.40 106.54
C SER A 25 -76.59 42.79 106.01
N CYS A 26 -75.44 43.32 106.39
CA CYS A 26 -74.87 44.53 105.80
C CYS A 26 -74.57 44.22 104.31
N ALA A 27 -75.40 44.73 103.39
CA ALA A 27 -75.24 44.49 101.96
C ALA A 27 -73.99 45.21 101.44
N GLN A 28 -73.03 44.46 100.89
CA GLN A 28 -71.92 45.02 100.12
C GLN A 28 -72.44 45.35 98.72
N LEU A 29 -72.20 46.59 98.29
CA LEU A 29 -72.61 47.06 96.96
C LEU A 29 -71.59 46.59 95.93
N HIS A 30 -72.08 46.02 94.83
CA HIS A 30 -71.24 45.57 93.72
C HIS A 30 -71.68 46.29 92.47
N TYR A 31 -70.74 46.99 91.84
CA TYR A 31 -70.92 47.61 90.54
C TYR A 31 -69.87 47.10 89.57
N SER A 32 -70.17 47.22 88.28
CA SER A 32 -69.25 46.85 87.21
C SER A 32 -69.15 47.99 86.23
N VAL A 33 -67.93 48.38 85.85
CA VAL A 33 -67.68 49.45 84.88
C VAL A 33 -66.71 48.96 83.80
N PRO A 34 -67.06 49.06 82.51
CA PRO A 34 -66.11 48.86 81.42
C PRO A 34 -65.02 49.94 81.46
N GLU A 35 -63.78 49.60 81.13
CA GLU A 35 -62.66 50.54 81.19
C GLU A 35 -62.70 51.66 80.13
N ASP A 36 -63.36 51.41 79.00
CA ASP A 36 -63.49 52.33 77.87
C ASP A 36 -64.40 53.54 78.13
N ARG A 37 -64.99 53.61 79.33
CA ARG A 37 -65.95 54.66 79.68
C ARG A 37 -65.25 56.00 79.92
N GLU A 38 -65.86 57.06 79.37
CA GLU A 38 -65.40 58.42 79.58
C GLU A 38 -65.69 58.92 81.01
N PRO A 39 -64.86 59.85 81.53
CA PRO A 39 -65.15 60.51 82.80
C PRO A 39 -66.55 61.14 82.83
N GLY A 40 -67.26 60.97 83.94
CA GLY A 40 -68.67 61.36 84.09
C GLY A 40 -69.67 60.25 83.81
N PHE A 41 -69.23 59.05 83.40
CA PHE A 41 -70.10 57.88 83.26
C PHE A 41 -70.70 57.45 84.60
N SER A 42 -72.00 57.13 84.60
CA SER A 42 -72.70 56.66 85.80
C SER A 42 -72.48 55.16 86.00
N VAL A 43 -71.74 54.82 87.05
CA VAL A 43 -71.34 53.45 87.42
C VAL A 43 -72.47 52.73 88.17
N GLY A 44 -73.25 53.45 88.98
CA GLY A 44 -74.33 52.87 89.78
C GLY A 44 -75.13 53.91 90.56
N ASP A 45 -76.38 53.57 90.89
CA ASP A 45 -77.29 54.44 91.65
C ASP A 45 -77.17 54.16 93.14
N LEU A 46 -76.31 54.93 93.80
CA LEU A 46 -76.05 54.80 95.24
C LEU A 46 -77.29 55.10 96.07
N ALA A 47 -78.12 56.08 95.67
CA ALA A 47 -79.31 56.47 96.43
C ALA A 47 -80.30 55.31 96.51
N LYS A 48 -80.58 54.71 95.35
CA LYS A 48 -81.53 53.60 95.22
C LYS A 48 -81.02 52.35 95.94
N ASP A 49 -79.77 51.98 95.73
CA ASP A 49 -79.24 50.71 96.23
C ASP A 49 -78.90 50.75 97.74
N LEU A 50 -78.68 51.95 98.29
CA LEU A 50 -78.61 52.18 99.74
C LEU A 50 -80.00 52.35 100.39
N GLY A 51 -81.07 52.47 99.59
CA GLY A 51 -82.44 52.68 100.07
C GLY A 51 -82.68 54.06 100.70
N VAL A 52 -81.96 55.10 100.23
CA VAL A 52 -81.95 56.45 100.80
C VAL A 52 -82.47 57.47 99.78
N GLU A 53 -83.38 58.36 100.17
CA GLU A 53 -83.89 59.39 99.25
C GLU A 53 -82.77 60.37 98.84
N VAL A 54 -82.67 60.67 97.53
CA VAL A 54 -81.63 61.55 96.94
C VAL A 54 -81.49 62.88 97.68
N ARG A 55 -82.61 63.50 98.09
CA ARG A 55 -82.63 64.77 98.84
C ARG A 55 -81.92 64.69 100.20
N SER A 56 -81.84 63.50 100.78
CA SER A 56 -81.20 63.27 102.06
C SER A 56 -79.69 62.97 101.95
N LEU A 57 -79.15 62.70 100.76
CA LEU A 57 -77.73 62.37 100.58
C LEU A 57 -76.80 63.54 100.89
N ALA A 58 -77.15 64.75 100.44
CA ALA A 58 -76.40 65.96 100.76
C ALA A 58 -76.53 66.33 102.25
N ALA A 59 -77.72 66.14 102.85
CA ALA A 59 -77.95 66.38 104.28
C ALA A 59 -77.18 65.38 105.18
N ARG A 60 -76.92 64.18 104.66
CA ARG A 60 -76.15 63.11 105.33
C ARG A 60 -74.68 63.05 104.92
N ASN A 61 -74.18 64.05 104.19
CA ASN A 61 -72.76 64.19 103.83
C ASN A 61 -72.15 62.89 103.25
N LEU A 62 -72.84 62.24 102.30
CA LEU A 62 -72.31 61.05 101.65
C LEU A 62 -70.98 61.39 100.97
N ARG A 63 -69.89 60.72 101.35
CA ARG A 63 -68.58 60.93 100.73
C ARG A 63 -67.85 59.63 100.46
N LEU A 64 -67.09 59.63 99.37
CA LEU A 64 -66.17 58.55 99.03
C LEU A 64 -64.86 58.73 99.80
N VAL A 65 -64.42 57.68 100.48
CA VAL A 65 -63.12 57.59 101.13
C VAL A 65 -62.30 56.57 100.34
N SER A 66 -61.30 57.07 99.60
CA SER A 66 -60.38 56.22 98.84
C SER A 66 -59.13 55.93 99.67
N GLU A 67 -58.83 54.64 99.90
CA GLU A 67 -57.57 54.18 100.48
C GLU A 67 -56.52 54.11 99.35
N GLY A 68 -55.79 55.19 99.09
CA GLY A 68 -54.69 55.15 98.10
C GLY A 68 -54.38 56.42 97.30
N GLY A 69 -55.11 57.53 97.51
CA GLY A 69 -54.76 58.83 96.91
C GLY A 69 -55.11 58.99 95.42
N GLN A 70 -55.26 57.92 94.64
CA GLN A 70 -55.89 57.97 93.31
C GLN A 70 -57.41 57.91 93.43
N ARG A 71 -58.08 58.87 92.79
CA ARG A 71 -59.54 58.99 92.76
C ARG A 71 -60.03 58.63 91.36
N HIS A 72 -60.39 57.37 91.15
CA HIS A 72 -61.00 56.93 89.89
C HIS A 72 -62.51 57.17 89.87
N PHE A 73 -63.13 57.37 91.03
CA PHE A 73 -64.57 57.55 91.18
C PHE A 73 -64.89 58.78 92.03
N GLN A 74 -66.03 59.39 91.74
CA GLN A 74 -66.61 60.50 92.49
C GLN A 74 -68.11 60.26 92.71
N VAL A 75 -68.70 60.91 93.71
CA VAL A 75 -70.12 60.75 94.04
C VAL A 75 -70.85 62.03 93.66
N ASP A 76 -71.86 61.92 92.79
CA ASP A 76 -72.78 63.03 92.51
C ASP A 76 -73.94 63.00 93.53
N LEU A 77 -73.92 63.95 94.45
CA LEU A 77 -74.92 64.08 95.51
C LEU A 77 -76.28 64.58 95.01
N ALA A 78 -76.33 65.28 93.87
CA ALA A 78 -77.57 65.82 93.32
C ALA A 78 -78.36 64.74 92.57
N ALA A 79 -77.66 63.87 91.86
CA ALA A 79 -78.25 62.73 91.16
C ALA A 79 -78.29 61.45 92.01
N GLY A 80 -77.45 61.34 93.05
CA GLY A 80 -77.37 60.18 93.92
C GLY A 80 -76.62 58.98 93.32
N VAL A 81 -75.73 59.23 92.37
CA VAL A 81 -75.03 58.18 91.59
C VAL A 81 -73.51 58.21 91.82
N LEU A 82 -72.87 57.07 91.65
CA LEU A 82 -71.41 56.95 91.54
C LEU A 82 -71.01 57.27 90.10
N LEU A 83 -70.12 58.25 89.92
CA LEU A 83 -69.59 58.66 88.63
C LEU A 83 -68.11 58.29 88.50
N LEU A 84 -67.67 58.04 87.27
CA LEU A 84 -66.27 57.89 86.93
C LEU A 84 -65.56 59.26 86.89
N ASP A 85 -64.37 59.39 87.49
CA ASP A 85 -63.61 60.66 87.57
C ASP A 85 -62.42 60.71 86.58
N SER A 86 -61.79 59.55 86.33
CA SER A 86 -60.72 59.39 85.35
C SER A 86 -60.92 58.10 84.55
N ARG A 87 -60.41 58.09 83.31
CA ARG A 87 -60.45 56.89 82.47
C ARG A 87 -59.69 55.76 83.15
N LEU A 88 -60.25 54.56 83.10
CA LEU A 88 -59.63 53.35 83.62
C LEU A 88 -58.82 52.69 82.50
N ASP A 89 -57.69 52.10 82.89
CA ASP A 89 -56.84 51.27 82.05
C ASP A 89 -56.57 50.01 82.89
N ARG A 90 -57.30 48.95 82.57
CA ARG A 90 -57.33 47.72 83.34
C ARG A 90 -55.99 47.01 83.22
N GLU A 91 -55.34 47.06 82.07
CA GLU A 91 -54.04 46.44 81.81
C GLU A 91 -52.95 47.10 82.67
N ALA A 92 -52.99 48.42 82.84
CA ALA A 92 -52.07 49.13 83.72
C ALA A 92 -52.34 48.89 85.22
N LEU A 93 -53.61 48.74 85.62
CA LEU A 93 -54.01 48.58 87.03
C LEU A 93 -53.82 47.14 87.53
N CYS A 94 -54.18 46.15 86.69
CA CYS A 94 -54.35 44.76 87.07
C CYS A 94 -53.53 43.79 86.21
N GLY A 95 -52.92 44.24 85.11
CA GLY A 95 -52.23 43.38 84.15
C GLY A 95 -53.14 42.25 83.64
N GLN A 96 -52.57 41.05 83.50
CA GLN A 96 -53.29 39.85 83.08
C GLN A 96 -53.97 39.09 84.26
N SER A 97 -54.32 39.80 85.34
CA SER A 97 -55.08 39.20 86.45
C SER A 97 -56.51 38.85 86.01
N PRO A 98 -57.06 37.67 86.36
CA PRO A 98 -58.41 37.26 85.94
C PRO A 98 -59.54 38.08 86.59
N THR A 99 -59.25 38.81 87.67
CA THR A 99 -60.20 39.69 88.35
C THR A 99 -59.55 41.03 88.62
N CYS A 100 -60.25 42.12 88.30
CA CYS A 100 -59.81 43.49 88.55
C CYS A 100 -60.88 44.23 89.37
N SER A 101 -60.76 44.18 90.70
CA SER A 101 -61.72 44.77 91.64
C SER A 101 -61.13 45.96 92.38
N LEU A 102 -61.76 47.13 92.24
CA LEU A 102 -61.43 48.33 92.99
C LEU A 102 -62.35 48.44 94.21
N HIS A 103 -61.76 48.42 95.41
CA HIS A 103 -62.51 48.50 96.65
C HIS A 103 -62.61 49.95 97.14
N LEU A 104 -63.83 50.43 97.33
CA LEU A 104 -64.16 51.78 97.76
C LEU A 104 -64.96 51.75 99.07
N GLN A 105 -64.84 52.82 99.86
CA GLN A 105 -65.59 52.99 101.10
C GLN A 105 -66.46 54.25 101.03
N LEU A 106 -67.77 54.10 101.23
CA LEU A 106 -68.73 55.20 101.31
C LEU A 106 -69.09 55.46 102.77
N VAL A 107 -69.00 56.73 103.17
CA VAL A 107 -69.35 57.17 104.53
C VAL A 107 -70.54 58.11 104.45
N MET A 108 -71.60 57.81 105.19
CA MET A 108 -72.73 58.71 105.47
C MET A 108 -72.73 59.10 106.95
N GLU A 109 -73.12 60.33 107.25
CA GLU A 109 -73.21 60.87 108.60
C GLU A 109 -74.69 61.01 109.01
N ASN A 110 -74.98 60.91 110.31
CA ASN A 110 -76.31 61.11 110.92
C ASN A 110 -77.46 60.22 110.37
N PRO A 111 -77.53 58.92 110.74
CA PRO A 111 -76.57 58.16 111.56
C PRO A 111 -75.32 57.77 110.77
N LEU A 112 -74.19 57.62 111.48
CA LEU A 112 -72.91 57.25 110.88
C LEU A 112 -73.00 55.83 110.30
N GLN A 113 -72.84 55.69 108.98
CA GLN A 113 -72.93 54.43 108.26
C GLN A 113 -71.76 54.30 107.29
N LEU A 114 -71.12 53.12 107.29
CA LEU A 114 -70.04 52.77 106.37
C LEU A 114 -70.54 51.68 105.43
N HIS A 115 -70.46 51.93 104.13
CA HIS A 115 -70.78 50.96 103.10
C HIS A 115 -69.53 50.64 102.30
N ARG A 116 -69.29 49.36 102.06
CA ARG A 116 -68.23 48.90 101.16
C ARG A 116 -68.81 48.75 99.76
N VAL A 117 -68.12 49.34 98.80
CA VAL A 117 -68.46 49.24 97.37
C VAL A 117 -67.31 48.57 96.67
N GLU A 118 -67.61 47.51 95.95
CA GLU A 118 -66.67 46.86 95.06
C GLU A 118 -67.05 47.23 93.63
N VAL A 119 -66.10 47.82 92.90
CA VAL A 119 -66.27 48.12 91.49
C VAL A 119 -65.37 47.18 90.70
N GLU A 120 -65.99 46.23 90.01
CA GLU A 120 -65.31 45.37 89.06
C GLU A 120 -65.06 46.14 87.77
N VAL A 121 -63.80 46.23 87.36
CA VAL A 121 -63.40 46.81 86.08
C VAL A 121 -63.50 45.72 85.03
N LEU A 122 -64.45 45.87 84.12
CA LEU A 122 -64.67 44.95 83.01
C LEU A 122 -63.70 45.28 81.88
N ASP A 123 -62.99 44.25 81.43
CA ASP A 123 -62.10 44.26 80.28
C ASP A 123 -62.85 44.61 78.99
N VAL A 124 -62.27 45.51 78.20
CA VAL A 124 -62.75 45.88 76.86
C VAL A 124 -61.67 45.52 75.86
N ASN A 125 -62.08 45.00 74.68
CA ASN A 125 -61.13 44.72 73.60
C ASN A 125 -60.56 46.03 73.03
N ASP A 126 -59.55 46.61 73.67
CA ASP A 126 -58.87 47.84 73.26
C ASP A 126 -57.40 47.61 72.84
N ASN A 127 -56.80 46.47 73.16
CA ASN A 127 -55.53 46.00 72.59
C ASN A 127 -55.75 45.02 71.43
N ALA A 128 -54.69 44.67 70.71
CA ALA A 128 -54.75 43.71 69.60
C ALA A 128 -53.61 42.71 69.74
N PRO A 129 -53.80 41.45 69.28
CA PRO A 129 -52.72 40.47 69.30
C PRO A 129 -51.47 40.98 68.57
N GLN A 130 -50.30 40.84 69.20
CA GLN A 130 -49.03 41.26 68.60
C GLN A 130 -47.99 40.13 68.65
N PHE A 131 -47.34 39.86 67.52
CA PHE A 131 -46.21 38.93 67.49
C PHE A 131 -44.91 39.62 67.97
N PRO A 132 -44.06 38.94 68.73
CA PRO A 132 -42.76 39.49 69.16
C PRO A 132 -41.86 39.90 67.99
N LYS A 133 -41.96 39.20 66.85
CA LYS A 133 -41.24 39.48 65.61
C LYS A 133 -42.22 39.59 64.44
N PRO A 134 -42.10 40.63 63.58
CA PRO A 134 -42.94 40.76 62.39
C PRO A 134 -42.58 39.74 61.29
N GLU A 135 -41.37 39.18 61.35
CA GLU A 135 -40.85 38.19 60.41
C GLU A 135 -40.24 37.01 61.16
N VAL A 136 -40.64 35.81 60.77
CA VAL A 136 -40.17 34.54 61.34
C VAL A 136 -39.53 33.75 60.22
N VAL A 137 -38.26 33.40 60.40
CA VAL A 137 -37.52 32.55 59.46
C VAL A 137 -37.40 31.16 60.05
N LEU A 138 -37.86 30.16 59.30
CA LEU A 138 -37.80 28.75 59.68
C LEU A 138 -37.03 27.98 58.61
N GLU A 139 -36.41 26.90 59.04
CA GLU A 139 -35.67 25.99 58.17
C GLU A 139 -36.22 24.57 58.34
N ILE A 140 -36.44 23.86 57.24
CA ILE A 140 -36.90 22.48 57.22
C ILE A 140 -36.22 21.74 56.08
N THR A 141 -35.72 20.54 56.33
CA THR A 141 -35.13 19.71 55.27
C THR A 141 -36.20 19.13 54.34
N GLU A 142 -35.90 18.98 53.06
CA GLU A 142 -36.88 18.44 52.10
C GLU A 142 -37.25 16.98 52.35
N VAL A 143 -36.34 16.21 52.95
CA VAL A 143 -36.58 14.83 53.39
C VAL A 143 -37.37 14.75 54.70
N ALA A 144 -37.92 15.87 55.20
CA ALA A 144 -38.78 15.88 56.37
C ALA A 144 -40.07 15.11 56.10
N ASN A 145 -40.39 14.18 56.99
CA ASN A 145 -41.62 13.39 56.86
C ASN A 145 -42.86 14.27 57.03
N PRO A 146 -43.92 14.06 56.23
CA PRO A 146 -45.23 14.63 56.53
C PRO A 146 -45.65 14.32 57.97
N GLY A 147 -46.13 15.34 58.67
CA GLY A 147 -46.41 15.34 60.11
C GLY A 147 -45.35 16.05 60.96
N THR A 148 -44.20 16.42 60.38
CA THR A 148 -43.17 17.23 61.04
C THR A 148 -43.76 18.56 61.48
N ARG A 149 -43.46 18.98 62.71
CA ARG A 149 -44.02 20.19 63.33
C ARG A 149 -42.93 21.21 63.57
N LEU A 150 -43.16 22.45 63.13
CA LEU A 150 -42.30 23.60 63.34
C LEU A 150 -42.96 24.51 64.39
N PRO A 151 -42.36 24.66 65.58
CA PRO A 151 -42.92 25.52 66.62
C PRO A 151 -42.82 26.98 66.21
N LEU A 152 -43.85 27.77 66.54
CA LEU A 152 -43.88 29.22 66.35
C LEU A 152 -43.90 29.93 67.70
N GLU A 153 -43.39 31.16 67.72
CA GLU A 153 -43.56 32.07 68.86
C GLU A 153 -45.05 32.49 68.95
N VAL A 154 -45.56 32.56 70.18
CA VAL A 154 -46.96 32.92 70.46
C VAL A 154 -47.12 34.43 70.32
N ALA A 155 -48.25 34.88 69.76
CA ALA A 155 -48.63 36.30 69.85
C ALA A 155 -49.03 36.64 71.29
N GLU A 156 -48.80 37.88 71.69
CA GLU A 156 -49.17 38.39 73.01
C GLU A 156 -50.36 39.35 72.85
N ASP A 157 -51.37 39.18 73.70
CA ASP A 157 -52.52 40.07 73.80
C ASP A 157 -52.70 40.45 75.28
N PRO A 158 -52.62 41.75 75.62
CA PRO A 158 -52.85 42.24 76.97
C PRO A 158 -54.28 41.99 77.51
N ASP A 159 -55.26 41.85 76.62
CA ASP A 159 -56.68 41.74 76.99
C ASP A 159 -56.99 40.35 77.57
N MET A 160 -58.06 40.26 78.37
CA MET A 160 -58.36 39.06 79.16
C MET A 160 -59.68 38.38 78.77
N GLY A 161 -59.84 37.11 79.15
CA GLY A 161 -61.08 36.37 78.92
C GLY A 161 -61.38 36.19 77.43
N SER A 162 -62.59 36.59 77.00
CA SER A 162 -63.00 36.47 75.59
C SER A 162 -62.29 37.45 74.67
N ASN A 163 -61.70 38.52 75.18
CA ASN A 163 -60.98 39.51 74.38
C ASN A 163 -59.51 39.13 74.18
N SER A 164 -59.01 38.10 74.88
CA SER A 164 -57.70 37.51 74.61
C SER A 164 -57.71 36.67 73.31
N ILE A 165 -56.53 36.17 72.93
CA ILE A 165 -56.32 35.41 71.69
C ILE A 165 -57.27 34.20 71.59
N SER A 166 -58.15 34.24 70.59
CA SER A 166 -59.13 33.22 70.30
C SER A 166 -58.58 32.14 69.37
N THR A 167 -57.89 32.50 68.30
CA THR A 167 -57.35 31.51 67.37
C THR A 167 -56.18 32.06 66.56
N TYR A 168 -55.49 31.16 65.87
CA TYR A 168 -54.51 31.49 64.85
C TYR A 168 -55.02 30.99 63.49
N GLU A 169 -54.67 31.72 62.43
CA GLU A 169 -54.94 31.35 61.05
C GLU A 169 -53.66 31.46 60.22
N LEU A 170 -53.46 30.53 59.29
CA LEU A 170 -52.33 30.51 58.38
C LEU A 170 -52.84 30.73 56.95
N SER A 171 -52.10 31.51 56.16
CA SER A 171 -52.38 31.70 54.75
C SER A 171 -52.45 30.35 53.99
N PRO A 172 -53.35 30.18 53.00
CA PRO A 172 -53.50 28.92 52.29
C PRO A 172 -52.19 28.39 51.68
N SER A 173 -51.85 27.14 51.97
CA SER A 173 -50.66 26.45 51.44
C SER A 173 -50.98 25.00 51.08
N LYS A 174 -50.26 24.44 50.09
CA LYS A 174 -50.39 23.03 49.70
C LYS A 174 -49.55 22.08 50.55
N HIS A 175 -48.50 22.59 51.20
CA HIS A 175 -47.52 21.79 51.92
C HIS A 175 -47.61 21.98 53.43
N PHE A 176 -48.15 23.12 53.89
CA PHE A 176 -48.15 23.49 55.29
C PHE A 176 -49.57 23.75 55.78
N ALA A 177 -49.90 23.22 56.95
CA ALA A 177 -51.12 23.51 57.68
C ALA A 177 -50.80 24.00 59.08
N LEU A 178 -51.78 24.65 59.71
CA LEU A 178 -51.66 25.14 61.08
C LEU A 178 -52.29 24.14 62.05
N SER A 179 -51.55 23.79 63.10
CA SER A 179 -52.05 23.03 64.24
C SER A 179 -51.94 23.90 65.48
N ILE A 180 -53.00 23.97 66.29
CA ILE A 180 -53.01 24.74 67.53
C ILE A 180 -53.03 23.75 68.69
N ASN A 181 -51.99 23.80 69.52
CA ASN A 181 -51.88 22.99 70.72
C ASN A 181 -52.21 23.84 71.95
N VAL A 182 -53.12 23.38 72.81
CA VAL A 182 -53.51 24.13 74.01
C VAL A 182 -52.69 23.61 75.20
N ARG A 183 -51.87 24.47 75.78
CA ARG A 183 -51.10 24.18 76.99
C ARG A 183 -52.03 24.11 78.21
N GLY A 184 -51.62 23.43 79.28
CA GLY A 184 -52.46 23.20 80.48
C GLY A 184 -52.90 24.46 81.24
N ASP A 185 -52.33 25.62 80.91
CA ASP A 185 -52.68 26.96 81.39
C ASP A 185 -53.69 27.70 80.48
N GLY A 186 -54.15 27.06 79.39
CA GLY A 186 -55.09 27.62 78.42
C GLY A 186 -54.44 28.36 77.25
N VAL A 187 -53.10 28.52 77.23
CA VAL A 187 -52.38 29.21 76.16
C VAL A 187 -52.40 28.39 74.87
N LYS A 188 -52.84 29.02 73.77
CA LYS A 188 -52.88 28.43 72.43
C LYS A 188 -51.52 28.60 71.75
N MET A 189 -50.84 27.50 71.47
CA MET A 189 -49.53 27.46 70.83
C MET A 189 -49.71 27.11 69.34
N PRO A 190 -49.40 28.01 68.40
CA PRO A 190 -49.42 27.68 66.98
C PRO A 190 -48.19 26.85 66.59
N GLU A 191 -48.41 25.77 65.83
CA GLU A 191 -47.38 24.93 65.22
C GLU A 191 -47.69 24.81 63.73
N ILE A 192 -46.68 24.99 62.86
CA ILE A 192 -46.83 24.68 61.43
C ILE A 192 -46.55 23.18 61.25
N VAL A 193 -47.48 22.47 60.62
CA VAL A 193 -47.35 21.05 60.32
C VAL A 193 -47.15 20.85 58.83
N LEU A 194 -46.13 20.07 58.47
CA LEU A 194 -45.90 19.65 57.09
C LEU A 194 -46.94 18.59 56.68
N GLU A 195 -47.80 18.88 55.71
CA GLU A 195 -48.81 17.91 55.23
C GLU A 195 -48.33 17.09 54.02
N LYS A 196 -47.47 17.67 53.19
CA LYS A 196 -46.94 17.03 51.97
C LYS A 196 -45.43 17.17 51.94
N ALA A 197 -44.76 16.16 51.40
CA ALA A 197 -43.33 16.21 51.16
C ALA A 197 -42.92 17.49 50.43
N LEU A 198 -41.74 17.99 50.79
CA LEU A 198 -41.11 19.13 50.15
C LEU A 198 -40.16 18.62 49.06
N ASP A 199 -39.79 19.52 48.17
CA ASP A 199 -38.88 19.29 47.05
C ASP A 199 -38.26 20.65 46.75
N ARG A 200 -37.00 20.80 47.12
CA ARG A 200 -36.27 22.06 47.06
C ARG A 200 -36.02 22.47 45.61
N GLU A 201 -35.70 21.50 44.74
CA GLU A 201 -35.45 21.69 43.30
C GLU A 201 -36.67 22.29 42.60
N LYS A 202 -37.88 22.01 43.10
CA LYS A 202 -39.12 22.67 42.64
C LYS A 202 -39.35 24.01 43.30
N VAL A 203 -39.34 24.07 44.64
CA VAL A 203 -39.66 25.28 45.42
C VAL A 203 -38.75 25.38 46.64
N PRO A 204 -37.70 26.22 46.62
CA PRO A 204 -36.72 26.29 47.71
C PRO A 204 -37.17 27.17 48.89
N VAL A 205 -38.14 28.06 48.68
CA VAL A 205 -38.60 29.01 49.72
C VAL A 205 -40.11 29.16 49.66
N HIS A 206 -40.76 29.04 50.82
CA HIS A 206 -42.19 29.28 50.99
C HIS A 206 -42.43 30.53 51.83
N HIS A 207 -43.30 31.42 51.35
CA HIS A 207 -43.74 32.60 52.09
C HIS A 207 -45.18 32.43 52.54
N LEU A 208 -45.39 32.44 53.85
CA LEU A 208 -46.68 32.29 54.50
C LEU A 208 -46.97 33.50 55.39
N THR A 209 -48.24 33.72 55.73
CA THR A 209 -48.67 34.75 56.69
C THR A 209 -49.43 34.10 57.82
N LEU A 210 -48.97 34.32 59.04
CA LEU A 210 -49.60 33.86 60.28
C LEU A 210 -50.39 35.01 60.88
N THR A 211 -51.66 34.78 61.17
CA THR A 211 -52.58 35.77 61.73
C THR A 211 -53.07 35.28 63.09
N ALA A 212 -52.93 36.09 64.13
CA ALA A 212 -53.55 35.86 65.44
C ALA A 212 -54.84 36.67 65.50
N LEU A 213 -55.93 36.06 65.97
CA LEU A 213 -57.24 36.67 66.11
C LEU A 213 -57.67 36.62 67.57
N ASP A 214 -58.10 37.76 68.11
CA ASP A 214 -58.77 37.81 69.41
C ASP A 214 -60.23 37.29 69.33
N GLY A 215 -60.90 37.16 70.47
CA GLY A 215 -62.31 36.75 70.53
C GLY A 215 -63.28 37.91 70.80
N GLY A 216 -62.81 39.15 70.75
CA GLY A 216 -63.59 40.33 71.08
C GLY A 216 -64.57 40.74 69.98
N ASN A 217 -65.41 41.74 70.27
CA ASN A 217 -66.34 42.33 69.30
C ASN A 217 -66.18 43.85 69.28
N PRO A 218 -65.54 44.45 68.25
CA PRO A 218 -65.04 43.82 67.02
C PRO A 218 -63.81 42.92 67.26
N VAL A 219 -63.59 41.95 66.37
CA VAL A 219 -62.38 41.11 66.37
C VAL A 219 -61.20 41.93 65.86
N LYS A 220 -60.07 41.92 66.56
CA LYS A 220 -58.80 42.46 66.06
C LYS A 220 -57.80 41.35 65.79
N SER A 221 -56.78 41.71 65.01
CA SER A 221 -55.83 40.77 64.45
C SER A 221 -54.42 41.31 64.43
N GLY A 222 -53.45 40.44 64.69
CA GLY A 222 -52.02 40.68 64.44
C GLY A 222 -51.48 39.73 63.38
N THR A 223 -50.52 40.17 62.56
CA THR A 223 -49.93 39.33 61.50
C THR A 223 -48.41 39.27 61.60
N ALA A 224 -47.82 38.11 61.31
CA ALA A 224 -46.40 37.90 61.11
C ALA A 224 -46.13 37.16 59.79
N ARG A 225 -45.05 37.52 59.09
CA ARG A 225 -44.64 36.83 57.85
C ARG A 225 -43.73 35.67 58.20
N VAL A 226 -44.07 34.47 57.74
CA VAL A 226 -43.27 33.27 57.95
C VAL A 226 -42.58 32.92 56.64
N THR A 227 -41.25 32.94 56.63
CA THR A 227 -40.43 32.48 55.50
C THR A 227 -39.82 31.15 55.87
N ILE A 228 -40.18 30.10 55.13
CA ILE A 228 -39.66 28.75 55.33
C ILE A 228 -38.63 28.50 54.23
N HIS A 229 -37.38 28.33 54.62
CA HIS A 229 -36.30 27.86 53.73
C HIS A 229 -36.26 26.33 53.75
N VAL A 230 -36.32 25.74 52.57
CA VAL A 230 -36.14 24.30 52.40
C VAL A 230 -34.64 24.02 52.34
N LEU A 231 -34.13 23.27 53.32
CA LEU A 231 -32.74 22.83 53.35
C LEU A 231 -32.58 21.62 52.44
N ASP A 232 -31.55 21.72 51.60
CA ASP A 232 -31.13 20.70 50.64
C ASP A 232 -30.74 19.39 51.31
N ALA A 233 -31.14 18.28 50.71
CA ALA A 233 -30.69 16.93 51.04
C ALA A 233 -30.16 16.25 49.78
N ASN A 234 -29.11 15.44 49.91
CA ASN A 234 -28.51 14.73 48.77
C ASN A 234 -29.41 13.59 48.28
N ASP A 235 -30.41 13.91 47.45
CA ASP A 235 -31.41 12.96 46.95
C ASP A 235 -31.44 12.85 45.41
N ASN A 236 -30.69 13.68 44.69
CA ASN A 236 -30.46 13.54 43.25
C ASN A 236 -29.03 13.04 42.99
N PRO A 237 -28.85 11.90 42.29
CA PRO A 237 -27.52 11.46 41.89
C PRO A 237 -27.01 12.24 40.67
N PRO A 238 -25.67 12.34 40.48
CA PRO A 238 -25.11 12.90 39.25
C PRO A 238 -25.56 12.12 38.00
N VAL A 239 -26.10 12.80 36.99
CA VAL A 239 -26.60 12.16 35.74
C VAL A 239 -25.78 12.59 34.53
N CYS A 240 -25.32 11.62 33.72
CA CYS A 240 -24.61 11.89 32.46
C CYS A 240 -25.59 11.97 31.29
N ASP A 241 -25.52 13.04 30.49
CA ASP A 241 -26.34 13.21 29.29
C ASP A 241 -25.49 13.56 28.05
N PRO A 242 -25.36 12.65 27.05
CA PRO A 242 -25.96 11.31 26.99
C PRO A 242 -25.22 10.28 27.89
N PRO A 243 -25.88 9.16 28.27
CA PRO A 243 -25.27 8.12 29.10
C PRO A 243 -24.14 7.37 28.38
N ILE A 244 -24.21 7.31 27.04
CA ILE A 244 -23.16 6.76 26.18
C ILE A 244 -22.75 7.83 25.18
N SER A 245 -21.52 8.31 25.28
CA SER A 245 -20.91 9.24 24.34
C SER A 245 -20.02 8.47 23.36
N LYS A 246 -20.12 8.80 22.07
CA LYS A 246 -19.23 8.26 21.03
C LYS A 246 -18.41 9.39 20.45
N VAL A 247 -17.10 9.20 20.38
CA VAL A 247 -16.14 10.18 19.85
C VAL A 247 -15.29 9.50 18.80
N LEU A 248 -15.09 10.17 17.66
CA LEU A 248 -14.14 9.78 16.64
C LEU A 248 -12.87 10.60 16.82
N LEU A 249 -11.71 9.95 16.83
CA LEU A 249 -10.43 10.60 17.06
C LEU A 249 -9.38 10.02 16.10
N GLU A 250 -8.65 10.86 15.38
CA GLU A 250 -7.52 10.40 14.58
C GLU A 250 -6.42 9.85 15.50
N GLU A 251 -5.73 8.78 15.11
CA GLU A 251 -4.72 8.16 15.98
C GLU A 251 -3.46 9.04 16.19
N ASN A 252 -3.11 9.85 15.19
CA ASN A 252 -1.91 10.67 15.16
C ASN A 252 -2.07 12.01 15.91
N VAL A 253 -3.16 12.20 16.65
CA VAL A 253 -3.39 13.42 17.43
C VAL A 253 -2.28 13.64 18.46
N PRO A 254 -1.82 14.90 18.66
CA PRO A 254 -0.78 15.17 19.63
C PRO A 254 -1.24 14.86 21.06
N VAL A 255 -0.29 14.48 21.90
CA VAL A 255 -0.53 14.29 23.34
C VAL A 255 -1.06 15.59 23.97
N GLY A 256 -2.11 15.49 24.77
CA GLY A 256 -2.79 16.61 25.41
C GLY A 256 -4.03 17.11 24.66
N THR A 257 -4.36 16.51 23.52
CA THR A 257 -5.57 16.80 22.75
C THR A 257 -6.81 16.52 23.59
N LEU A 258 -7.77 17.46 23.57
CA LEU A 258 -9.06 17.28 24.24
C LEU A 258 -9.91 16.29 23.42
N VAL A 259 -10.24 15.15 24.01
CA VAL A 259 -11.08 14.12 23.38
C VAL A 259 -12.54 14.52 23.49
N THR A 260 -12.99 14.78 24.73
CA THR A 260 -14.34 15.26 25.00
C THR A 260 -14.44 15.81 26.41
N LYS A 261 -15.51 16.56 26.68
CA LYS A 261 -15.89 17.00 28.02
C LYS A 261 -17.19 16.28 28.39
N LEU A 262 -17.16 15.56 29.51
CA LEU A 262 -18.36 14.90 30.02
C LEU A 262 -19.38 15.95 30.47
N ASN A 263 -20.63 15.74 30.08
CA ASN A 263 -21.74 16.56 30.53
C ASN A 263 -22.49 15.79 31.62
N VAL A 264 -22.19 16.13 32.87
CA VAL A 264 -22.84 15.55 34.05
C VAL A 264 -23.52 16.67 34.82
N THR A 265 -24.77 16.45 35.15
CA THR A 265 -25.61 17.39 35.89
C THR A 265 -26.10 16.73 37.17
N ASP A 266 -25.93 17.44 38.27
CA ASP A 266 -26.54 17.14 39.55
C ASP A 266 -27.48 18.30 39.90
N LEU A 267 -28.65 18.00 40.46
CA LEU A 267 -29.71 18.99 40.72
C LEU A 267 -29.63 19.58 42.14
N ASP A 268 -28.86 18.95 43.03
CA ASP A 268 -28.76 19.35 44.43
C ASP A 268 -27.88 20.61 44.59
N ASP A 269 -28.01 21.31 45.74
CA ASP A 269 -27.28 22.56 46.00
C ASP A 269 -25.90 22.36 46.63
N GLY A 270 -24.99 23.28 46.33
CA GLY A 270 -23.67 23.33 46.95
C GLY A 270 -22.88 22.01 46.86
N PRO A 271 -22.38 21.44 47.99
CA PRO A 271 -21.58 20.23 47.98
C PRO A 271 -22.34 18.98 47.51
N ASN A 272 -23.67 18.97 47.61
CA ASN A 272 -24.50 17.86 47.16
C ASN A 272 -24.58 17.85 45.61
N GLY A 273 -24.57 19.02 44.96
CA GLY A 273 -24.47 19.11 43.49
C GLY A 273 -23.04 19.09 42.90
N ASP A 274 -22.01 19.17 43.75
CA ASP A 274 -20.61 19.30 43.34
C ASP A 274 -20.01 17.94 42.94
N VAL A 275 -19.83 17.71 41.65
CA VAL A 275 -19.36 16.41 41.12
C VAL A 275 -17.83 16.32 41.02
N GLU A 276 -17.27 15.18 41.44
CA GLU A 276 -15.90 14.75 41.19
C GLU A 276 -15.86 13.54 40.23
N TYR A 277 -14.98 13.59 39.24
CA TYR A 277 -14.87 12.59 38.18
C TYR A 277 -13.69 11.65 38.42
N SER A 278 -13.89 10.35 38.19
CA SER A 278 -12.83 9.35 38.27
C SER A 278 -13.04 8.21 37.27
N PHE A 279 -11.96 7.59 36.78
CA PHE A 279 -12.09 6.40 35.95
C PHE A 279 -12.61 5.22 36.78
N LYS A 280 -13.59 4.49 36.24
CA LYS A 280 -14.09 3.25 36.84
C LYS A 280 -13.16 2.11 36.46
N THR A 281 -12.26 1.72 37.38
CA THR A 281 -11.39 0.55 37.19
C THR A 281 -12.23 -0.72 37.27
N SER A 282 -12.35 -1.47 36.17
CA SER A 282 -12.94 -2.80 36.17
C SER A 282 -11.91 -3.86 36.55
N ASN A 283 -12.27 -4.79 37.43
CA ASN A 283 -11.40 -5.88 37.88
C ASN A 283 -10.95 -6.83 36.75
N ASN A 284 -11.64 -6.82 35.59
CA ASN A 284 -11.35 -7.72 34.46
C ASN A 284 -10.43 -7.10 33.38
N ALA A 285 -10.10 -5.81 33.45
CA ALA A 285 -9.15 -5.17 32.53
C ALA A 285 -8.51 -3.93 33.18
N PRO A 286 -7.43 -4.08 33.96
CA PRO A 286 -6.79 -2.95 34.61
C PRO A 286 -5.97 -2.16 33.59
N GLY A 287 -6.40 -0.93 33.29
CA GLY A 287 -5.47 0.20 33.16
C GLY A 287 -4.65 0.37 31.88
N LYS A 288 -5.06 -0.16 30.71
CA LYS A 288 -4.46 0.29 29.43
C LYS A 288 -4.90 1.72 29.09
N PHE A 289 -6.21 2.02 29.11
CA PHE A 289 -6.70 3.36 28.79
C PHE A 289 -6.25 4.43 29.80
N THR A 290 -6.01 4.10 31.07
CA THR A 290 -5.48 5.07 32.06
C THR A 290 -4.03 5.50 31.81
N LYS A 291 -3.30 4.77 30.95
CA LYS A 291 -1.98 5.18 30.46
C LYS A 291 -2.10 6.11 29.26
N LEU A 292 -3.13 5.91 28.43
CA LEU A 292 -3.35 6.61 27.16
C LEU A 292 -4.21 7.87 27.30
N PHE A 293 -5.09 7.94 28.30
CA PHE A 293 -6.00 9.04 28.54
C PHE A 293 -5.86 9.57 29.98
N SER A 294 -6.04 10.88 30.14
CA SER A 294 -6.20 11.56 31.42
C SER A 294 -7.61 12.11 31.56
N LEU A 295 -8.12 12.14 32.79
CA LEU A 295 -9.40 12.72 33.16
C LEU A 295 -9.15 13.77 34.23
N ASP A 296 -9.61 14.99 34.00
CA ASP A 296 -9.61 16.03 35.02
C ASP A 296 -10.76 15.79 36.01
N ALA A 297 -10.41 15.64 37.29
CA ALA A 297 -11.35 15.29 38.34
C ALA A 297 -12.40 16.37 38.63
N ARG A 298 -12.19 17.62 38.19
CA ARG A 298 -13.10 18.75 38.44
C ARG A 298 -13.87 19.16 37.20
N THR A 299 -13.22 19.18 36.03
CA THR A 299 -13.86 19.68 34.80
C THR A 299 -14.57 18.59 34.00
N GLY A 300 -14.25 17.32 34.25
CA GLY A 300 -14.76 16.19 33.46
C GLY A 300 -14.17 16.12 32.05
N GLU A 301 -13.08 16.85 31.78
CA GLU A 301 -12.37 16.82 30.50
C GLU A 301 -11.48 15.59 30.39
N ILE A 302 -11.64 14.85 29.29
CA ILE A 302 -10.80 13.71 28.94
C ILE A 302 -9.82 14.13 27.85
N ARG A 303 -8.53 13.93 28.09
CA ARG A 303 -7.45 14.30 27.16
C ARG A 303 -6.53 13.13 26.87
N THR A 304 -5.85 13.15 25.72
CA THR A 304 -4.80 12.18 25.42
C THR A 304 -3.57 12.41 26.30
N LYS A 305 -2.99 11.33 26.80
CA LYS A 305 -1.82 11.30 27.69
C LYS A 305 -0.61 10.63 27.04
N ALA A 306 -0.84 9.79 26.04
CA ALA A 306 0.19 9.14 25.23
C ALA A 306 -0.29 9.07 23.76
N PRO A 307 0.61 8.82 22.81
CA PRO A 307 0.25 8.55 21.41
C PRO A 307 -0.75 7.39 21.33
N LEU A 308 -1.67 7.49 20.38
CA LEU A 308 -2.66 6.46 20.08
C LEU A 308 -2.22 5.75 18.78
N ASP A 309 -2.60 4.48 18.68
CA ASP A 309 -2.20 3.57 17.60
C ASP A 309 -3.42 2.72 17.26
N TYR A 310 -3.92 2.87 16.03
CA TYR A 310 -5.09 2.20 15.49
C TYR A 310 -4.81 0.70 15.31
N GLU A 311 -3.62 0.35 14.84
CA GLU A 311 -3.16 -1.03 14.60
C GLU A 311 -3.08 -1.82 15.92
N GLU A 312 -2.79 -1.17 17.05
CA GLU A 312 -2.88 -1.80 18.37
C GLU A 312 -4.35 -1.94 18.84
N PHE A 313 -5.13 -0.85 18.82
CA PHE A 313 -6.55 -0.84 19.20
C PHE A 313 -7.37 0.22 18.46
N SER A 314 -8.32 -0.23 17.65
CA SER A 314 -9.23 0.66 16.91
C SER A 314 -10.33 1.32 17.76
N ALA A 315 -10.57 0.88 18.99
CA ALA A 315 -11.55 1.51 19.88
C ALA A 315 -11.25 1.29 21.38
N TYR A 316 -11.62 2.28 22.18
CA TYR A 316 -11.54 2.25 23.65
C TYR A 316 -12.91 2.48 24.28
N GLU A 317 -13.29 1.60 25.19
CA GLU A 317 -14.46 1.76 26.04
C GLU A 317 -14.04 2.23 27.43
N ILE A 318 -14.35 3.49 27.73
CA ILE A 318 -13.94 4.19 28.95
C ILE A 318 -15.19 4.38 29.81
N ALA A 319 -15.20 3.73 30.98
CA ALA A 319 -16.22 3.96 31.99
C ALA A 319 -15.74 5.02 32.99
N VAL A 320 -16.55 6.06 33.18
CA VAL A 320 -16.28 7.15 34.12
C VAL A 320 -17.34 7.14 35.22
N ARG A 321 -16.86 7.31 36.44
CA ARG A 321 -17.65 7.46 37.65
C ARG A 321 -17.69 8.94 38.01
N ALA A 322 -18.89 9.50 38.07
CA ALA A 322 -19.17 10.82 38.62
C ALA A 322 -19.71 10.63 40.04
N ARG A 323 -19.16 11.33 41.01
CA ARG A 323 -19.56 11.21 42.42
C ARG A 323 -19.74 12.60 43.01
N ASP A 324 -20.88 12.85 43.63
CA ASP A 324 -21.09 14.11 44.37
C ASP A 324 -20.24 14.16 45.66
N LYS A 325 -20.27 15.30 46.36
CA LYS A 325 -19.63 15.44 47.68
C LYS A 325 -20.66 15.42 48.83
N GLY A 326 -21.86 14.92 48.56
CA GLY A 326 -22.93 14.82 49.54
C GLY A 326 -22.69 13.76 50.61
N SER A 327 -23.57 13.73 51.62
CA SER A 327 -23.53 12.73 52.69
C SER A 327 -24.93 12.18 52.98
N PRO A 328 -25.27 10.96 52.54
CA PRO A 328 -24.41 9.99 51.82
C PRO A 328 -24.12 10.42 50.38
N ALA A 329 -22.90 10.17 49.89
CA ALA A 329 -22.54 10.51 48.52
C ALA A 329 -23.22 9.57 47.50
N MET A 330 -23.75 10.11 46.42
CA MET A 330 -24.37 9.40 45.30
C MET A 330 -23.48 9.43 44.06
N GLU A 331 -23.74 8.51 43.13
CA GLU A 331 -22.85 8.23 42.00
C GLU A 331 -23.59 8.03 40.68
N GLY A 332 -23.08 8.71 39.65
CA GLY A 332 -23.42 8.53 38.25
C GLY A 332 -22.38 7.69 37.49
N HIS A 333 -22.81 7.09 36.39
CA HIS A 333 -21.93 6.32 35.50
C HIS A 333 -22.08 6.81 34.06
N CYS A 334 -20.97 7.27 33.47
CA CYS A 334 -20.90 7.64 32.07
C CYS A 334 -20.09 6.60 31.29
N HIS A 335 -20.54 6.25 30.10
CA HIS A 335 -19.81 5.38 29.18
C HIS A 335 -19.33 6.21 27.97
N LEU A 336 -18.04 6.16 27.68
CA LEU A 336 -17.45 6.81 26.53
C LEU A 336 -16.83 5.75 25.62
N ARG A 337 -17.21 5.74 24.35
CA ARG A 337 -16.58 4.94 23.31
C ARG A 337 -15.78 5.85 22.39
N VAL A 338 -14.47 5.76 22.48
CA VAL A 338 -13.54 6.45 21.57
C VAL A 338 -13.20 5.49 20.45
N GLU A 339 -13.60 5.80 19.23
CA GLU A 339 -13.22 5.04 18.03
C GLU A 339 -12.11 5.82 17.32
N LEU A 340 -11.01 5.12 17.04
CA LEU A 340 -9.91 5.69 16.30
C LEU A 340 -10.23 5.71 14.80
N ILE A 341 -9.85 6.79 14.15
CA ILE A 341 -9.77 6.89 12.69
C ILE A 341 -8.33 6.57 12.31
N ASP A 342 -8.19 5.51 11.52
CA ASP A 342 -6.96 5.08 10.87
C ASP A 342 -6.43 6.18 9.93
N ILE A 343 -5.16 6.51 10.11
CA ILE A 343 -4.37 7.40 9.27
C ILE A 343 -3.30 6.57 8.58
N ASN A 344 -3.04 6.84 7.30
CA ASN A 344 -2.04 6.13 6.48
C ASN A 344 -0.59 6.35 6.98
N ASP A 345 -0.21 5.69 8.06
CA ASP A 345 1.03 5.86 8.80
C ASP A 345 1.96 4.63 8.73
N ASN A 346 1.49 3.52 8.16
CA ASN A 346 2.32 2.40 7.75
C ASN A 346 2.63 2.47 6.25
N SER A 347 3.69 1.77 5.85
CA SER A 347 4.04 1.64 4.42
C SER A 347 3.89 0.17 4.04
N PRO A 348 3.50 -0.15 2.79
CA PRO A 348 3.40 -1.53 2.35
C PRO A 348 4.72 -2.29 2.52
N GLU A 349 4.67 -3.49 3.09
CA GLU A 349 5.79 -4.41 3.20
C GLU A 349 5.74 -5.45 2.06
N ILE A 350 6.86 -5.63 1.36
CA ILE A 350 7.01 -6.62 0.28
C ILE A 350 7.76 -7.85 0.81
N VAL A 351 7.05 -8.98 0.90
CA VAL A 351 7.60 -10.27 1.32
C VAL A 351 7.81 -11.16 0.09
N LEU A 352 9.06 -11.48 -0.22
CA LEU A 352 9.39 -12.47 -1.25
C LEU A 352 9.34 -13.86 -0.61
N THR A 353 8.27 -14.61 -0.87
CA THR A 353 8.04 -15.94 -0.29
C THR A 353 8.96 -16.98 -0.93
N SER A 354 9.09 -16.95 -2.25
CA SER A 354 9.98 -17.83 -3.00
C SER A 354 10.44 -17.18 -4.29
N VAL A 355 11.66 -17.49 -4.72
CA VAL A 355 12.21 -17.11 -6.01
C VAL A 355 12.83 -18.35 -6.63
N SER A 356 12.35 -18.79 -7.78
CA SER A 356 13.02 -19.80 -8.60
C SER A 356 14.09 -19.10 -9.43
N SER A 357 15.34 -19.20 -8.99
CA SER A 357 16.52 -18.70 -9.71
C SER A 357 17.60 -19.78 -9.61
N PRO A 358 18.22 -20.19 -10.73
CA PRO A 358 18.07 -19.63 -12.08
C PRO A 358 16.81 -20.12 -12.82
N VAL A 359 16.40 -19.41 -13.87
CA VAL A 359 15.28 -19.75 -14.79
C VAL A 359 15.85 -20.07 -16.16
N GLN A 360 15.45 -21.19 -16.77
CA GLN A 360 15.88 -21.56 -18.11
C GLN A 360 15.41 -20.53 -19.15
N GLU A 361 16.22 -20.22 -20.14
CA GLU A 361 15.85 -19.26 -21.19
C GLU A 361 14.72 -19.76 -22.10
N ASP A 362 14.60 -21.07 -22.29
CA ASP A 362 13.52 -21.73 -23.03
C ASP A 362 12.18 -21.77 -22.26
N ALA A 363 12.12 -21.16 -21.07
CA ALA A 363 10.93 -21.14 -20.24
C ALA A 363 9.75 -20.47 -20.96
N ALA A 364 8.66 -21.24 -21.12
CA ALA A 364 7.46 -20.77 -21.80
C ALA A 364 6.86 -19.52 -21.12
N PRO A 365 6.21 -18.61 -21.87
CA PRO A 365 5.47 -17.50 -21.30
C PRO A 365 4.40 -17.97 -20.30
N GLY A 366 4.35 -17.34 -19.13
CA GLY A 366 3.47 -17.71 -18.02
C GLY A 366 4.13 -18.58 -16.95
N THR A 367 5.41 -18.96 -17.13
CA THR A 367 6.20 -19.66 -16.10
C THR A 367 6.34 -18.78 -14.86
N VAL A 368 6.05 -19.34 -13.68
CA VAL A 368 6.12 -18.64 -12.40
C VAL A 368 7.57 -18.57 -11.91
N ILE A 369 8.05 -17.35 -11.66
CA ILE A 369 9.43 -17.07 -11.24
C ILE A 369 9.51 -16.78 -9.75
N ALA A 370 8.56 -16.01 -9.23
CA ALA A 370 8.58 -15.62 -7.82
C ALA A 370 7.16 -15.48 -7.27
N LEU A 371 7.01 -15.80 -5.99
CA LEU A 371 5.81 -15.56 -5.20
C LEU A 371 6.06 -14.39 -4.27
N ILE A 372 5.20 -13.38 -4.38
CA ILE A 372 5.34 -12.10 -3.69
C ILE A 372 4.07 -11.87 -2.87
N GLY A 373 4.23 -11.85 -1.55
CA GLY A 373 3.22 -11.36 -0.62
C GLY A 373 3.42 -9.87 -0.37
N VAL A 374 2.33 -9.15 -0.18
CA VAL A 374 2.35 -7.74 0.20
C VAL A 374 1.47 -7.58 1.42
N LYS A 375 1.97 -6.88 2.43
CA LYS A 375 1.21 -6.63 3.64
C LYS A 375 1.27 -5.15 3.96
N ASP A 376 0.11 -4.56 4.21
CA ASP A 376 0.01 -3.26 4.87
C ASP A 376 -0.69 -3.44 6.20
N SER A 377 -0.26 -2.71 7.22
CA SER A 377 -0.87 -2.79 8.56
C SER A 377 -2.12 -1.90 8.64
N ASP A 378 -2.17 -0.86 7.81
CA ASP A 378 -3.31 0.05 7.75
C ASP A 378 -4.56 -0.68 7.21
N SER A 379 -5.73 -0.13 7.49
CA SER A 379 -7.04 -0.65 7.12
C SER A 379 -7.71 0.16 5.99
N GLY A 380 -8.78 -0.40 5.41
CA GLY A 380 -9.54 0.27 4.36
C GLY A 380 -8.72 0.57 3.09
N ASP A 381 -8.80 1.82 2.62
CA ASP A 381 -8.06 2.29 1.44
C ASP A 381 -6.56 2.50 1.75
N ASN A 382 -6.22 2.85 3.00
CA ASN A 382 -4.83 2.98 3.47
C ASN A 382 -4.10 1.63 3.35
N GLY A 383 -4.77 0.54 3.73
CA GLY A 383 -4.23 -0.82 3.56
C GLY A 383 -4.27 -1.41 2.15
N GLN A 384 -4.90 -0.73 1.16
CA GLN A 384 -5.08 -1.30 -0.18
C GLN A 384 -3.87 -1.05 -1.07
N VAL A 385 -3.10 -2.11 -1.31
CA VAL A 385 -1.84 -2.01 -2.07
C VAL A 385 -1.95 -2.44 -3.51
N ARG A 386 -1.26 -1.72 -4.40
CA ARG A 386 -1.02 -2.08 -5.80
C ARG A 386 0.47 -2.29 -6.06
N LEU A 387 0.80 -3.40 -6.72
CA LEU A 387 2.16 -3.67 -7.16
C LEU A 387 2.42 -3.20 -8.59
N GLN A 388 3.64 -2.77 -8.84
CA GLN A 388 4.14 -2.32 -10.13
C GLN A 388 5.56 -2.83 -10.38
N ILE A 389 5.85 -3.14 -11.63
CA ILE A 389 7.20 -3.41 -12.15
C ILE A 389 7.44 -2.56 -13.40
N ALA A 390 8.69 -2.42 -13.82
CA ALA A 390 9.04 -1.74 -15.07
C ALA A 390 8.36 -2.42 -16.28
N LYS A 391 7.79 -1.63 -17.19
CA LYS A 391 6.99 -2.15 -18.32
C LYS A 391 7.85 -2.76 -19.44
N GLU A 392 9.14 -2.45 -19.43
CA GLU A 392 10.11 -2.83 -20.44
C GLU A 392 10.67 -4.24 -20.21
N LEU A 393 10.40 -4.85 -19.05
CA LEU A 393 10.88 -6.18 -18.69
C LEU A 393 9.99 -7.29 -19.30
N PRO A 394 10.56 -8.44 -19.68
CA PRO A 394 9.82 -9.60 -20.19
C PRO A 394 9.09 -10.37 -19.08
N PHE A 395 8.63 -9.66 -18.04
CA PHE A 395 7.90 -10.22 -16.90
C PHE A 395 6.60 -9.46 -16.68
N LYS A 396 5.63 -10.10 -16.04
CA LYS A 396 4.39 -9.47 -15.60
C LYS A 396 4.00 -9.98 -14.22
N LEU A 397 3.35 -9.12 -13.45
CA LEU A 397 2.73 -9.49 -12.19
C LEU A 397 1.30 -9.98 -12.46
N VAL A 398 0.97 -11.13 -11.91
CA VAL A 398 -0.38 -11.70 -11.93
C VAL A 398 -0.86 -11.84 -10.50
N SER A 399 -2.04 -11.32 -10.19
CA SER A 399 -2.64 -11.52 -8.86
C SER A 399 -3.17 -12.94 -8.77
N SER A 400 -2.71 -13.69 -7.77
CA SER A 400 -3.17 -15.05 -7.50
C SER A 400 -4.42 -15.02 -6.63
N PHE A 401 -4.36 -14.26 -5.53
CA PHE A 401 -5.49 -13.96 -4.64
C PHE A 401 -5.15 -12.68 -3.85
N LYS A 402 -6.04 -12.23 -2.94
CA LYS A 402 -5.87 -10.96 -2.22
C LYS A 402 -4.47 -10.87 -1.59
N GLU A 403 -3.78 -9.75 -1.83
CA GLU A 403 -2.44 -9.44 -1.28
C GLU A 403 -1.30 -10.37 -1.72
N HIS A 404 -1.54 -11.32 -2.64
CA HIS A 404 -0.54 -12.28 -3.11
C HIS A 404 -0.44 -12.28 -4.64
N PHE A 405 0.79 -12.16 -5.12
CA PHE A 405 1.11 -11.98 -6.53
C PHE A 405 2.17 -12.98 -6.98
N SER A 406 2.04 -13.42 -8.23
CA SER A 406 3.03 -14.24 -8.92
C SER A 406 3.72 -13.39 -9.98
N LEU A 407 5.04 -13.34 -9.96
CA LEU A 407 5.83 -12.83 -11.06
C LEU A 407 6.00 -13.94 -12.09
N VAL A 408 5.56 -13.69 -13.33
CA VAL A 408 5.60 -14.68 -14.41
C VAL A 408 6.32 -14.13 -15.65
N THR A 409 6.87 -15.01 -16.47
CA THR A 409 7.38 -14.64 -17.80
C THR A 409 6.23 -14.11 -18.68
N SER A 410 6.45 -12.98 -19.37
CA SER A 410 5.47 -12.40 -20.29
C SER A 410 5.87 -12.56 -21.75
N GLY A 411 7.18 -12.71 -22.03
CA GLY A 411 7.75 -12.97 -23.35
C GLY A 411 8.88 -14.00 -23.27
N PRO A 412 9.51 -14.32 -24.41
CA PRO A 412 10.65 -15.23 -24.46
C PRO A 412 11.85 -14.63 -23.71
N LEU A 413 12.65 -15.50 -23.11
CA LEU A 413 13.93 -15.16 -22.50
C LEU A 413 15.06 -15.62 -23.45
N ASP A 414 16.19 -14.94 -23.37
CA ASP A 414 17.36 -15.14 -24.24
C ASP A 414 18.57 -14.69 -23.44
N ARG A 415 19.40 -15.65 -23.03
CA ARG A 415 20.54 -15.45 -22.13
C ARG A 415 21.68 -14.76 -22.86
N GLU A 416 21.90 -15.06 -24.13
CA GLU A 416 22.93 -14.45 -24.99
C GLU A 416 22.69 -12.95 -25.12
N LYS A 417 21.41 -12.52 -25.11
CA LYS A 417 21.02 -11.11 -25.05
C LYS A 417 21.07 -10.54 -23.64
N ALA A 418 20.60 -11.27 -22.63
CA ALA A 418 20.59 -10.84 -21.23
C ALA A 418 20.66 -12.02 -20.25
N SER A 419 21.84 -12.24 -19.65
CA SER A 419 22.10 -13.33 -18.69
C SER A 419 21.42 -13.18 -17.32
N GLY A 420 20.77 -12.05 -17.06
CA GLY A 420 20.02 -11.82 -15.83
C GLY A 420 19.34 -10.46 -15.77
N TYR A 421 18.43 -10.32 -14.81
CA TYR A 421 17.60 -9.13 -14.64
C TYR A 421 17.58 -8.67 -13.18
N ASN A 422 17.76 -7.37 -12.97
CA ASN A 422 17.47 -6.72 -11.68
C ASN A 422 16.00 -6.29 -11.67
N ILE A 423 15.16 -7.08 -10.99
CA ILE A 423 13.73 -6.86 -10.96
C ILE A 423 13.39 -6.06 -9.71
N THR A 424 12.92 -4.83 -9.90
CA THR A 424 12.43 -3.97 -8.82
C THR A 424 10.91 -4.01 -8.79
N VAL A 425 10.36 -4.52 -7.70
CA VAL A 425 8.93 -4.52 -7.42
C VAL A 425 8.62 -3.32 -6.53
N ARG A 426 7.68 -2.48 -6.96
CA ARG A 426 7.20 -1.31 -6.22
C ARG A 426 5.78 -1.57 -5.73
N ALA A 427 5.56 -1.46 -4.43
CA ALA A 427 4.26 -1.49 -3.78
C ALA A 427 3.85 -0.05 -3.45
N VAL A 428 2.60 0.31 -3.76
CA VAL A 428 2.02 1.62 -3.46
C VAL A 428 0.64 1.42 -2.85
N ASP A 429 0.40 2.00 -1.69
CA ASP A 429 -0.92 2.00 -1.06
C ASP A 429 -1.92 2.91 -1.79
N SER A 430 -3.17 2.92 -1.34
CA SER A 430 -4.22 3.80 -1.87
C SER A 430 -4.59 4.93 -0.91
N GLY A 431 -3.79 5.13 0.15
CA GLY A 431 -3.97 6.18 1.14
C GLY A 431 -3.68 7.59 0.60
N SER A 432 -3.95 8.61 1.41
CA SER A 432 -3.68 10.01 1.07
C SER A 432 -3.01 10.74 2.25
N PRO A 433 -1.70 11.04 2.18
CA PRO A 433 -0.79 10.83 1.06
C PRO A 433 -0.44 9.35 0.85
N GLN A 434 -0.18 8.98 -0.41
CA GLN A 434 0.23 7.63 -0.75
C GLN A 434 1.65 7.33 -0.23
N ARG A 435 1.86 6.12 0.28
CA ARG A 435 3.18 5.61 0.66
C ARG A 435 3.55 4.44 -0.23
N ALA A 436 4.86 4.27 -0.42
CA ALA A 436 5.39 3.30 -1.35
C ALA A 436 6.69 2.67 -0.84
N THR A 437 6.83 1.38 -1.11
CA THR A 437 8.04 0.60 -0.81
C THR A 437 8.52 -0.08 -2.08
N GLN A 438 9.83 -0.26 -2.20
CA GLN A 438 10.43 -0.96 -3.33
C GLN A 438 11.38 -2.05 -2.84
N LYS A 439 11.38 -3.19 -3.55
CA LYS A 439 12.27 -4.30 -3.28
C LYS A 439 12.85 -4.81 -4.59
N THR A 440 14.18 -4.91 -4.65
CA THR A 440 14.91 -5.36 -5.83
C THR A 440 15.53 -6.72 -5.55
N PHE A 441 15.41 -7.65 -6.49
CA PHE A 441 16.10 -8.93 -6.47
C PHE A 441 16.67 -9.26 -7.86
N TYR A 442 17.74 -10.06 -7.86
CA TYR A 442 18.42 -10.47 -9.09
C TYR A 442 17.91 -11.84 -9.54
N LEU A 443 17.45 -11.91 -10.79
CA LEU A 443 17.07 -13.14 -11.46
C LEU A 443 18.18 -13.56 -12.42
N ARG A 444 18.71 -14.77 -12.24
CA ARG A 444 19.70 -15.34 -13.16
C ARG A 444 18.99 -16.19 -14.23
N ILE A 445 19.38 -16.03 -15.48
CA ILE A 445 18.93 -16.89 -16.57
C ILE A 445 19.92 -18.06 -16.70
N ALA A 446 19.41 -19.28 -16.78
CA ALA A 446 20.17 -20.49 -17.05
C ALA A 446 20.22 -20.73 -18.55
N ASP A 447 21.40 -21.15 -18.99
CA ASP A 447 21.75 -21.46 -20.36
C ASP A 447 21.14 -22.80 -20.82
N VAL A 448 20.58 -22.79 -22.02
CA VAL A 448 20.06 -23.94 -22.76
C VAL A 448 20.83 -24.01 -24.07
N ASN A 449 21.22 -25.22 -24.49
CA ASN A 449 22.01 -25.42 -25.71
C ASN A 449 21.15 -25.20 -26.97
N ASP A 450 20.91 -23.94 -27.35
CA ASP A 450 20.06 -23.54 -28.47
C ASP A 450 20.85 -22.89 -29.63
N ASN A 451 22.13 -22.58 -29.43
CA ASN A 451 23.02 -22.12 -30.50
C ASN A 451 23.98 -23.23 -30.91
N ALA A 452 24.09 -23.48 -32.21
CA ALA A 452 25.12 -24.36 -32.73
C ALA A 452 26.45 -23.59 -32.87
N PRO A 453 27.61 -24.25 -32.68
CA PRO A 453 28.90 -23.66 -32.96
C PRO A 453 28.96 -23.09 -34.38
N ASN A 454 29.49 -21.89 -34.56
CA ASN A 454 29.57 -21.25 -35.88
C ASN A 454 31.02 -21.02 -36.31
N PHE A 455 31.39 -21.54 -37.49
CA PHE A 455 32.70 -21.26 -38.09
C PHE A 455 32.82 -19.80 -38.53
N SER A 456 34.05 -19.28 -38.48
CA SER A 456 34.36 -17.93 -39.00
C SER A 456 34.14 -17.79 -40.51
N SER A 457 34.32 -18.89 -41.26
CA SER A 457 34.06 -18.99 -42.70
C SER A 457 33.45 -20.37 -43.04
N PRO A 458 32.48 -20.47 -43.97
CA PRO A 458 31.94 -21.76 -44.41
C PRO A 458 32.93 -22.57 -45.26
N PHE A 459 33.93 -21.89 -45.83
CA PHE A 459 35.03 -22.53 -46.55
C PHE A 459 36.32 -21.73 -46.36
N ASP A 460 37.43 -22.45 -46.24
CA ASP A 460 38.76 -21.85 -46.17
C ASP A 460 39.68 -22.49 -47.21
N THR A 461 40.75 -21.79 -47.54
CA THR A 461 41.77 -22.26 -48.49
C THR A 461 43.12 -22.27 -47.81
N ALA A 462 43.80 -23.41 -47.87
CA ALA A 462 45.14 -23.59 -47.34
C ALA A 462 46.08 -24.06 -48.45
N HIS A 463 47.36 -23.74 -48.30
CA HIS A 463 48.40 -24.16 -49.23
C HIS A 463 49.50 -24.89 -48.46
N ILE A 464 49.95 -26.02 -48.99
CA ILE A 464 51.04 -26.80 -48.40
C ILE A 464 51.97 -27.30 -49.50
N GLN A 465 53.27 -27.25 -49.26
CA GLN A 465 54.25 -27.85 -50.16
C GLN A 465 54.08 -29.37 -50.17
N GLU A 466 54.18 -29.98 -51.34
CA GLU A 466 54.33 -31.42 -51.44
C GLU A 466 55.61 -31.89 -50.75
N ASN A 467 55.76 -33.20 -50.55
CA ASN A 467 56.87 -33.81 -49.82
C ASN A 467 57.08 -33.29 -48.38
N SER A 468 56.14 -32.48 -47.87
CA SER A 468 56.17 -31.97 -46.51
C SER A 468 56.14 -33.12 -45.49
N LEU A 469 56.91 -32.95 -44.40
CA LEU A 469 57.05 -33.99 -43.40
C LEU A 469 55.69 -34.31 -42.75
N PRO A 470 55.42 -35.60 -42.44
CA PRO A 470 54.28 -35.96 -41.61
C PRO A 470 54.26 -35.17 -40.29
N GLY A 471 53.10 -34.64 -39.92
CA GLY A 471 52.90 -33.81 -38.73
C GLY A 471 53.08 -32.30 -38.98
N THR A 472 53.24 -31.86 -40.22
CA THR A 472 53.29 -30.44 -40.58
C THR A 472 51.90 -29.80 -40.41
N SER A 473 51.83 -28.62 -39.80
CA SER A 473 50.58 -27.86 -39.65
C SER A 473 50.17 -27.23 -40.98
N VAL A 474 48.97 -27.54 -41.45
CA VAL A 474 48.40 -27.05 -42.72
C VAL A 474 47.65 -25.74 -42.50
N PHE A 475 46.66 -25.76 -41.60
CA PHE A 475 45.74 -24.67 -41.35
C PHE A 475 45.07 -24.85 -39.98
N SER A 476 44.58 -23.77 -39.37
CA SER A 476 43.82 -23.83 -38.11
C SER A 476 42.45 -23.22 -38.33
N VAL A 477 41.42 -24.05 -38.16
CA VAL A 477 40.03 -23.59 -38.23
C VAL A 477 39.61 -23.03 -36.87
N SER A 478 38.70 -22.06 -36.90
CA SER A 478 38.14 -21.49 -35.68
C SER A 478 36.63 -21.33 -35.79
N ALA A 479 35.94 -21.73 -34.72
CA ALA A 479 34.52 -21.55 -34.52
C ALA A 479 34.24 -20.87 -33.18
N SER A 480 33.05 -20.31 -33.04
CA SER A 480 32.55 -19.67 -31.82
C SER A 480 31.14 -20.14 -31.52
N ASP A 481 30.86 -20.37 -30.25
CA ASP A 481 29.56 -20.72 -29.74
C ASP A 481 29.18 -19.71 -28.64
N PRO A 482 28.00 -19.05 -28.73
CA PRO A 482 27.61 -18.02 -27.78
C PRO A 482 27.10 -18.55 -26.42
N ASP A 483 26.84 -19.86 -26.29
CA ASP A 483 26.28 -20.48 -25.09
C ASP A 483 27.28 -20.48 -23.90
N GLU A 484 26.93 -21.07 -22.75
CA GLU A 484 27.74 -21.06 -21.53
C GLU A 484 28.26 -22.45 -21.12
N GLY A 485 29.51 -22.50 -20.64
CA GLY A 485 30.05 -23.71 -20.00
C GLY A 485 30.23 -24.88 -20.97
N SER A 486 29.52 -25.98 -20.76
CA SER A 486 29.60 -27.16 -21.63
C SER A 486 28.95 -26.94 -22.99
N ASN A 487 27.92 -26.10 -23.04
CA ASN A 487 27.17 -25.80 -24.26
C ASN A 487 28.01 -25.00 -25.26
N ALA A 488 28.96 -24.18 -24.80
CA ALA A 488 29.95 -23.54 -25.68
C ALA A 488 31.31 -24.27 -25.77
N LYS A 489 31.45 -25.48 -25.20
CA LYS A 489 32.72 -26.21 -25.25
C LYS A 489 32.87 -26.93 -26.57
N LEU A 490 33.78 -26.44 -27.41
CA LEU A 490 34.00 -26.93 -28.76
C LEU A 490 34.90 -28.17 -28.82
N SER A 491 34.58 -29.06 -29.76
CA SER A 491 35.37 -30.23 -30.14
C SER A 491 35.41 -30.34 -31.67
N TYR A 492 36.61 -30.28 -32.26
CA TYR A 492 36.82 -30.35 -33.71
C TYR A 492 37.09 -31.79 -34.18
N SER A 493 36.58 -32.15 -35.36
CA SER A 493 36.82 -33.46 -35.99
C SER A 493 36.76 -33.37 -37.52
N ILE A 494 37.38 -34.34 -38.21
CA ILE A 494 37.29 -34.47 -39.67
C ILE A 494 36.19 -35.47 -39.99
N LEU A 495 35.29 -35.11 -40.91
CA LEU A 495 34.22 -36.00 -41.37
C LEU A 495 34.70 -36.89 -42.51
N ASP A 496 34.85 -38.18 -42.25
CA ASP A 496 35.06 -39.16 -43.31
C ASP A 496 33.72 -39.54 -43.94
N ASN A 497 33.35 -38.85 -45.01
CA ASN A 497 32.06 -39.05 -45.68
C ASN A 497 31.97 -40.36 -46.50
N GLY A 498 33.00 -41.21 -46.49
CA GLY A 498 33.03 -42.49 -47.19
C GLY A 498 32.84 -42.41 -48.71
N MET A 499 32.89 -41.21 -49.29
CA MET A 499 32.64 -40.94 -50.72
C MET A 499 33.91 -40.97 -51.59
N GLN A 500 35.08 -41.15 -50.98
CA GLN A 500 36.37 -41.30 -51.67
C GLN A 500 36.94 -42.69 -51.39
N ASP A 501 37.68 -43.24 -52.37
CA ASP A 501 38.31 -44.57 -52.28
C ASP A 501 39.29 -44.68 -51.10
N VAL A 502 39.83 -43.53 -50.65
CA VAL A 502 40.69 -43.42 -49.48
C VAL A 502 40.12 -42.34 -48.54
N PRO A 503 39.92 -42.62 -47.23
CA PRO A 503 39.42 -41.63 -46.28
C PRO A 503 40.37 -40.44 -46.12
N ILE A 504 39.82 -39.23 -45.94
CA ILE A 504 40.59 -37.99 -45.74
C ILE A 504 41.42 -38.06 -44.46
N SER A 505 40.93 -38.76 -43.42
CA SER A 505 41.66 -39.01 -42.17
C SER A 505 43.00 -39.72 -42.34
N THR A 506 43.22 -40.36 -43.51
CA THR A 506 44.49 -41.01 -43.81
C THR A 506 45.58 -40.03 -44.29
N TYR A 507 45.18 -38.84 -44.74
CA TYR A 507 46.06 -37.75 -45.18
C TYR A 507 46.19 -36.65 -44.13
N PHE A 508 45.10 -36.36 -43.41
CA PHE A 508 45.03 -35.27 -42.44
C PHE A 508 44.47 -35.73 -41.10
N ARG A 509 44.96 -35.12 -40.01
CA ARG A 509 44.37 -35.22 -38.68
C ARG A 509 44.10 -33.83 -38.14
N ILE A 510 43.06 -33.66 -37.34
CA ILE A 510 42.76 -32.40 -36.66
C ILE A 510 42.96 -32.55 -35.16
N ASP A 511 43.48 -31.49 -34.52
CA ASP A 511 43.50 -31.38 -33.07
C ASP A 511 42.11 -31.03 -32.55
N GLN A 512 41.59 -31.84 -31.63
CA GLN A 512 40.22 -31.75 -31.13
C GLN A 512 39.95 -30.46 -30.35
N ASP A 513 40.97 -29.89 -29.70
CA ASP A 513 40.82 -28.75 -28.79
C ASP A 513 41.08 -27.41 -29.50
N ASN A 514 42.05 -27.34 -30.41
CA ASN A 514 42.47 -26.09 -31.06
C ASN A 514 42.15 -25.99 -32.56
N GLY A 515 41.63 -27.05 -33.18
CA GLY A 515 41.19 -27.02 -34.59
C GLY A 515 42.32 -26.96 -35.62
N THR A 516 43.58 -27.23 -35.24
CA THR A 516 44.71 -27.27 -36.18
C THR A 516 44.75 -28.57 -36.95
N ILE A 517 44.80 -28.47 -38.28
CA ILE A 517 44.92 -29.58 -39.22
C ILE A 517 46.40 -29.86 -39.48
N TYR A 518 46.79 -31.13 -39.34
CA TYR A 518 48.14 -31.62 -39.56
C TYR A 518 48.17 -32.69 -40.64
N THR A 519 49.25 -32.77 -41.40
CA THR A 519 49.49 -33.90 -42.31
C THR A 519 49.80 -35.18 -41.54
N VAL A 520 49.31 -36.32 -42.03
CA VAL A 520 49.58 -37.67 -41.49
C VAL A 520 50.65 -38.39 -42.32
N ARG A 521 50.75 -38.04 -43.60
CA ARG A 521 51.73 -38.55 -44.56
C ARG A 521 52.23 -37.41 -45.45
N ALA A 522 53.32 -37.65 -46.18
CA ALA A 522 53.74 -36.75 -47.25
C ALA A 522 52.67 -36.74 -48.37
N LEU A 523 52.39 -35.55 -48.87
CA LEU A 523 51.48 -35.33 -50.00
C LEU A 523 52.31 -35.27 -51.29
N ASP A 524 51.71 -35.72 -52.38
CA ASP A 524 52.30 -35.84 -53.72
C ASP A 524 51.40 -35.06 -54.68
N TYR A 525 51.96 -34.04 -55.32
CA TYR A 525 51.25 -33.13 -56.22
C TYR A 525 50.85 -33.82 -57.52
N GLU A 526 51.68 -34.73 -58.04
CA GLU A 526 51.42 -35.51 -59.25
C GLU A 526 50.23 -36.45 -59.04
N GLN A 527 50.02 -36.92 -57.80
CA GLN A 527 48.88 -37.76 -57.43
C GLN A 527 47.59 -36.93 -57.19
N ASP A 528 47.59 -36.04 -56.19
CA ASP A 528 46.40 -35.34 -55.71
C ASP A 528 46.69 -33.85 -55.43
N LYS A 529 46.25 -32.98 -56.33
CA LYS A 529 46.53 -31.53 -56.28
C LYS A 529 45.71 -30.76 -55.24
N VAL A 530 44.50 -31.25 -54.94
CA VAL A 530 43.55 -30.56 -54.06
C VAL A 530 42.80 -31.56 -53.19
N PHE A 531 42.87 -31.35 -51.88
CA PHE A 531 42.08 -32.09 -50.91
C PHE A 531 40.93 -31.23 -50.39
N GLN A 532 39.73 -31.80 -50.35
CA GLN A 532 38.58 -31.20 -49.67
C GLN A 532 38.49 -31.84 -48.28
N VAL A 533 38.81 -31.06 -47.24
CA VAL A 533 38.81 -31.53 -45.86
C VAL A 533 37.54 -31.01 -45.18
N PRO A 534 36.46 -31.81 -45.09
CA PRO A 534 35.27 -31.43 -44.33
C PRO A 534 35.57 -31.54 -42.83
N VAL A 535 35.44 -30.41 -42.14
CA VAL A 535 35.64 -30.30 -40.70
C VAL A 535 34.29 -30.10 -40.03
N GLU A 536 34.01 -30.89 -39.00
CA GLU A 536 32.88 -30.70 -38.09
C GLU A 536 33.39 -30.11 -36.78
N VAL A 537 32.66 -29.14 -36.25
CA VAL A 537 32.79 -28.69 -34.87
C VAL A 537 31.49 -28.99 -34.15
N LYS A 538 31.62 -29.51 -32.93
CA LYS A 538 30.49 -29.92 -32.10
C LYS A 538 30.66 -29.36 -30.71
N ASP A 539 29.57 -28.92 -30.11
CA ASP A 539 29.54 -28.55 -28.69
C ASP A 539 29.56 -29.78 -27.76
N ALA A 540 29.62 -29.57 -26.45
CA ALA A 540 29.45 -30.61 -25.44
C ALA A 540 28.08 -30.54 -24.75
N GLY A 541 27.09 -29.93 -25.41
CA GLY A 541 25.71 -29.79 -24.92
C GLY A 541 24.90 -31.08 -24.99
N SER A 542 23.64 -31.02 -24.54
CA SER A 542 22.71 -32.16 -24.56
C SER A 542 21.29 -31.69 -24.87
N PRO A 543 20.78 -31.82 -26.11
CA PRO A 543 21.45 -32.46 -27.26
C PRO A 543 22.63 -31.64 -27.77
N ALA A 544 23.66 -32.32 -28.26
CA ALA A 544 24.82 -31.63 -28.81
C ALA A 544 24.55 -31.14 -30.24
N LEU A 545 24.88 -29.88 -30.52
CA LEU A 545 24.73 -29.24 -31.83
C LEU A 545 26.07 -29.18 -32.55
N SER A 546 26.03 -29.25 -33.89
CA SER A 546 27.23 -29.22 -34.71
C SER A 546 27.06 -28.38 -35.97
N SER A 547 28.19 -27.92 -36.50
CA SER A 547 28.28 -27.28 -37.80
C SER A 547 29.48 -27.81 -38.57
N THR A 548 29.46 -27.61 -39.90
CA THR A 548 30.48 -28.13 -40.81
C THR A 548 31.03 -27.04 -41.71
N ALA A 549 32.33 -27.05 -41.95
CA ALA A 549 33.02 -26.21 -42.93
C ALA A 549 33.96 -27.06 -43.80
N VAL A 550 34.34 -26.56 -44.96
CA VAL A 550 35.26 -27.27 -45.87
C VAL A 550 36.54 -26.48 -46.06
N VAL A 551 37.67 -27.10 -45.73
CA VAL A 551 39.00 -26.55 -46.02
C VAL A 551 39.52 -27.14 -47.31
N HIS A 552 39.74 -26.30 -48.32
CA HIS A 552 40.39 -26.68 -49.58
C HIS A 552 41.89 -26.57 -49.40
N VAL A 553 42.57 -27.71 -49.32
CA VAL A 553 44.03 -27.77 -49.20
C VAL A 553 44.61 -27.96 -50.59
N PHE A 554 45.28 -26.93 -51.09
CA PHE A 554 46.01 -26.95 -52.35
C PHE A 554 47.44 -27.40 -52.09
N VAL A 555 47.84 -28.47 -52.74
CA VAL A 555 49.24 -28.91 -52.75
C VAL A 555 50.00 -28.02 -53.73
N LEU A 556 51.13 -27.49 -53.28
CA LEU A 556 52.07 -26.72 -54.10
C LEU A 556 53.16 -27.68 -54.59
N ASP A 557 53.41 -27.58 -55.88
CA ASP A 557 54.38 -28.35 -56.65
C ASP A 557 55.83 -27.91 -56.31
N GLU A 558 56.67 -28.88 -55.98
CA GLU A 558 58.12 -28.80 -55.84
C GLU A 558 58.80 -29.59 -56.95
N ASN A 559 59.93 -29.08 -57.45
CA ASN A 559 60.62 -29.70 -58.59
C ASN A 559 61.38 -30.98 -58.18
N ASP A 560 60.67 -32.08 -57.98
CA ASP A 560 61.20 -33.37 -57.52
C ASP A 560 61.22 -34.45 -58.62
N ASN A 561 60.54 -34.23 -59.75
CA ASN A 561 60.67 -35.07 -60.93
C ASN A 561 61.64 -34.45 -61.94
N ALA A 562 62.61 -35.25 -62.41
CA ALA A 562 63.52 -34.80 -63.45
C ALA A 562 62.90 -35.04 -64.85
N PRO A 563 63.21 -34.19 -65.86
CA PRO A 563 62.73 -34.38 -67.22
C PRO A 563 63.02 -35.78 -67.77
N ASN A 564 62.02 -36.44 -68.33
CA ASN A 564 62.17 -37.76 -68.94
C ASN A 564 62.15 -37.67 -70.47
N ILE A 565 63.22 -38.13 -71.12
CA ILE A 565 63.35 -38.10 -72.58
C ILE A 565 62.57 -39.28 -73.18
N VAL A 566 61.49 -38.97 -73.91
CA VAL A 566 60.60 -39.96 -74.54
C VAL A 566 61.09 -40.32 -75.95
N TYR A 567 61.70 -39.36 -76.65
CA TYR A 567 62.27 -39.58 -77.98
C TYR A 567 63.59 -38.79 -78.13
N PRO A 568 64.67 -39.40 -78.69
CA PRO A 568 64.75 -40.78 -79.14
C PRO A 568 64.76 -41.79 -77.98
N SER A 569 64.04 -42.90 -78.13
CA SER A 569 63.99 -43.95 -77.11
C SER A 569 65.26 -44.79 -77.18
N VAL A 570 66.16 -44.58 -76.22
CA VAL A 570 67.42 -45.33 -76.09
C VAL A 570 67.56 -45.92 -74.69
N PRO A 571 68.16 -47.12 -74.55
CA PRO A 571 68.50 -47.66 -73.24
C PRO A 571 69.42 -46.71 -72.47
N LYS A 572 69.24 -46.58 -71.15
CA LYS A 572 70.06 -45.71 -70.30
C LYS A 572 71.55 -45.99 -70.51
N GLY A 573 72.33 -44.96 -70.86
CA GLY A 573 73.78 -45.05 -71.12
C GLY A 573 74.16 -45.40 -72.56
N SER A 574 73.20 -45.65 -73.45
CA SER A 574 73.43 -45.85 -74.89
C SER A 574 73.34 -44.52 -75.66
N ALA A 575 73.97 -44.47 -76.84
CA ALA A 575 73.85 -43.33 -77.74
C ALA A 575 72.79 -43.60 -78.82
N PHE A 576 72.02 -42.57 -79.17
CA PHE A 576 71.14 -42.59 -80.32
C PHE A 576 71.95 -42.31 -81.59
N HIS A 577 71.94 -43.23 -82.55
CA HIS A 577 72.66 -43.07 -83.81
C HIS A 577 71.73 -42.46 -84.86
N GLN A 578 72.15 -41.34 -85.43
CA GLN A 578 71.42 -40.64 -86.48
C GLN A 578 72.34 -40.46 -87.70
N ALA A 579 72.00 -41.09 -88.82
CA ALA A 579 72.69 -40.86 -90.09
C ALA A 579 72.21 -39.54 -90.73
N ILE A 580 73.14 -38.79 -91.30
CA ILE A 580 72.86 -37.57 -92.07
C ILE A 580 73.64 -37.55 -93.39
N PRO A 581 73.16 -36.85 -94.42
CA PRO A 581 73.91 -36.68 -95.67
C PRO A 581 75.25 -35.96 -95.45
N ALA A 582 76.32 -36.45 -96.08
CA ALA A 582 77.67 -35.87 -95.97
C ALA A 582 77.76 -34.40 -96.44
N LEU A 583 76.81 -33.94 -97.27
CA LEU A 583 76.71 -32.58 -97.82
C LEU A 583 75.52 -31.79 -97.22
N ALA A 584 75.17 -32.02 -95.96
CA ALA A 584 74.05 -31.32 -95.31
C ALA A 584 74.29 -29.80 -95.21
N GLU A 585 73.36 -29.00 -95.74
CA GLU A 585 73.40 -27.53 -95.69
C GLU A 585 73.02 -26.99 -94.29
N PRO A 586 73.47 -25.77 -93.92
CA PRO A 586 73.00 -25.08 -92.73
C PRO A 586 71.46 -25.01 -92.70
N GLY A 587 70.85 -25.45 -91.60
CA GLY A 587 69.40 -25.52 -91.40
C GLY A 587 68.80 -26.92 -91.58
N TYR A 588 69.55 -27.90 -92.10
CA TYR A 588 69.10 -29.30 -92.20
C TYR A 588 68.70 -29.86 -90.83
N LEU A 589 67.52 -30.47 -90.74
CA LEU A 589 66.99 -31.09 -89.52
C LEU A 589 67.59 -32.49 -89.35
N VAL A 590 68.39 -32.66 -88.31
CA VAL A 590 69.05 -33.93 -87.97
C VAL A 590 68.06 -34.86 -87.28
N THR A 591 67.52 -34.41 -86.16
CA THR A 591 66.53 -35.11 -85.35
C THR A 591 65.92 -34.13 -84.35
N LYS A 592 64.99 -34.61 -83.51
CA LYS A 592 64.36 -33.82 -82.45
C LYS A 592 64.42 -34.59 -81.14
N VAL A 593 64.68 -33.91 -80.04
CA VAL A 593 64.57 -34.46 -78.70
C VAL A 593 63.21 -34.08 -78.12
N VAL A 594 62.44 -35.07 -77.70
CA VAL A 594 61.15 -34.89 -77.02
C VAL A 594 61.29 -35.43 -75.61
N ALA A 595 60.95 -34.58 -74.64
CA ALA A 595 60.97 -34.91 -73.23
C ALA A 595 59.65 -34.46 -72.59
N VAL A 596 59.30 -35.10 -71.48
CA VAL A 596 58.15 -34.77 -70.65
C VAL A 596 58.64 -34.65 -69.21
N ASP A 597 57.99 -33.77 -68.46
CA ASP A 597 58.20 -33.67 -67.02
C ASP A 597 56.88 -33.97 -66.32
N ALA A 598 56.94 -34.61 -65.14
CA ALA A 598 55.75 -34.97 -64.38
C ALA A 598 55.21 -33.78 -63.58
N ASP A 599 56.08 -32.83 -63.23
CA ASP A 599 55.75 -31.64 -62.46
C ASP A 599 54.82 -30.68 -63.24
N SER A 600 54.59 -29.47 -62.75
CA SER A 600 53.74 -28.48 -63.38
C SER A 600 54.36 -27.08 -63.43
N GLY A 601 53.78 -26.20 -64.27
CA GLY A 601 54.22 -24.81 -64.37
C GLY A 601 55.68 -24.65 -64.80
N HIS A 602 56.50 -24.05 -63.92
CA HIS A 602 57.93 -23.82 -64.20
C HIS A 602 58.76 -25.09 -64.02
N ASN A 603 58.34 -25.98 -63.12
CA ASN A 603 58.99 -27.25 -62.84
C ASN A 603 58.88 -28.20 -64.05
N ALA A 604 57.78 -28.15 -64.80
CA ALA A 604 57.67 -28.84 -66.10
C ALA A 604 58.07 -28.01 -67.33
N TRP A 605 58.65 -26.82 -67.16
CA TRP A 605 59.03 -25.97 -68.30
C TRP A 605 60.37 -26.41 -68.87
N LEU A 606 60.33 -27.17 -69.95
CA LEU A 606 61.53 -27.75 -70.56
C LEU A 606 62.30 -26.76 -71.45
N SER A 607 63.62 -26.82 -71.35
CA SER A 607 64.55 -26.15 -72.23
C SER A 607 65.67 -27.08 -72.68
N TYR A 608 66.01 -27.00 -73.96
CA TYR A 608 66.98 -27.89 -74.60
C TYR A 608 68.28 -27.14 -74.85
N GLN A 609 69.41 -27.76 -74.53
CA GLN A 609 70.72 -27.19 -74.77
C GLN A 609 71.75 -28.27 -75.13
N LEU A 610 72.76 -27.88 -75.90
CA LEU A 610 73.93 -28.73 -76.13
C LEU A 610 74.90 -28.50 -74.98
N GLN A 611 75.40 -29.59 -74.40
CA GLN A 611 76.42 -29.51 -73.35
C GLN A 611 77.70 -28.87 -73.93
N GLU A 612 78.28 -27.91 -73.20
CA GLU A 612 79.52 -27.23 -73.62
C GLU A 612 80.65 -28.25 -73.81
N SER A 613 81.15 -28.34 -75.05
CA SER A 613 82.32 -29.13 -75.43
C SER A 613 83.50 -28.18 -75.71
N ALA A 614 84.73 -28.67 -75.55
CA ALA A 614 85.95 -27.90 -75.84
C ALA A 614 86.10 -27.55 -77.34
N GLU A 615 85.37 -28.25 -78.20
CA GLU A 615 85.34 -28.02 -79.65
C GLU A 615 83.99 -27.40 -80.07
N ALA A 616 84.03 -26.41 -80.96
CA ALA A 616 82.82 -25.80 -81.51
C ALA A 616 82.11 -26.82 -82.43
N LEU A 617 81.00 -27.37 -81.95
CA LEU A 617 80.20 -28.36 -82.71
C LEU A 617 79.43 -27.67 -83.85
N PRO A 618 79.36 -28.26 -85.06
CA PRO A 618 78.66 -27.68 -86.22
C PRO A 618 77.13 -27.85 -86.14
N PHE A 619 76.57 -28.11 -84.96
CA PHE A 619 75.16 -28.37 -84.72
C PHE A 619 74.60 -27.38 -83.70
N GLN A 620 73.33 -27.04 -83.86
CA GLN A 620 72.58 -26.24 -82.90
C GLN A 620 71.31 -26.98 -82.49
N VAL A 621 70.94 -26.87 -81.22
CA VAL A 621 69.63 -27.32 -80.72
C VAL A 621 68.75 -26.09 -80.47
N GLU A 622 67.52 -26.13 -80.96
CA GLU A 622 66.56 -25.09 -80.69
C GLU A 622 66.02 -25.22 -79.25
N ARG A 623 66.19 -24.15 -78.47
CA ARG A 623 65.96 -24.15 -77.00
C ARG A 623 64.56 -24.56 -76.55
N ARG A 624 63.53 -24.37 -77.38
CA ARG A 624 62.12 -24.65 -77.01
C ARG A 624 61.54 -25.89 -77.66
N SER A 625 61.98 -26.22 -78.87
CA SER A 625 61.42 -27.35 -79.63
C SER A 625 62.23 -28.63 -79.45
N GLY A 626 63.51 -28.52 -79.08
CA GLY A 626 64.43 -29.65 -79.06
C GLY A 626 64.87 -30.12 -80.45
N GLU A 627 64.61 -29.35 -81.51
CA GLU A 627 65.07 -29.65 -82.86
C GLU A 627 66.58 -29.42 -83.00
N ILE A 628 67.29 -30.44 -83.48
CA ILE A 628 68.73 -30.39 -83.74
C ILE A 628 68.93 -30.14 -85.23
N ARG A 629 69.61 -29.05 -85.55
CA ARG A 629 69.87 -28.64 -86.93
C ARG A 629 71.36 -28.42 -87.17
N VAL A 630 71.79 -28.60 -88.42
CA VAL A 630 73.13 -28.25 -88.86
C VAL A 630 73.30 -26.73 -88.81
N ALA A 631 74.27 -26.23 -88.05
CA ALA A 631 74.54 -24.80 -87.86
C ALA A 631 75.59 -24.27 -88.85
N GLN A 632 76.56 -25.11 -89.20
CA GLN A 632 77.63 -24.81 -90.16
C GLN A 632 77.79 -25.99 -91.13
N ALA A 633 78.15 -25.71 -92.37
CA ALA A 633 78.38 -26.76 -93.37
C ALA A 633 79.47 -27.73 -92.88
N LEU A 634 79.16 -29.02 -92.92
CA LEU A 634 80.10 -30.07 -92.53
C LEU A 634 81.26 -30.10 -93.53
N ARG A 635 82.51 -30.11 -93.03
CA ARG A 635 83.69 -30.34 -93.87
C ARG A 635 83.74 -31.82 -94.24
N GLU A 636 84.28 -32.16 -95.42
CA GLU A 636 84.52 -33.54 -95.88
C GLU A 636 85.47 -34.29 -94.90
N SER A 637 84.96 -34.68 -93.74
CA SER A 637 85.60 -35.53 -92.75
C SER A 637 84.66 -36.68 -92.42
N GLU A 638 85.18 -37.89 -92.40
CA GLU A 638 84.48 -39.15 -92.05
C GLU A 638 84.13 -39.26 -90.55
N ASP A 639 84.39 -38.23 -89.76
CA ASP A 639 84.28 -38.30 -88.31
C ASP A 639 82.82 -38.21 -87.83
N SER A 640 82.41 -39.22 -87.06
CA SER A 640 81.14 -39.20 -86.35
C SER A 640 81.16 -38.13 -85.26
N HIS A 641 80.15 -37.27 -85.23
CA HIS A 641 80.01 -36.21 -84.22
C HIS A 641 79.18 -36.70 -83.04
N ARG A 642 79.73 -36.61 -81.83
CA ARG A 642 79.04 -37.00 -80.60
C ARG A 642 78.46 -35.76 -79.91
N LEU A 643 77.15 -35.62 -79.93
CA LEU A 643 76.40 -34.58 -79.23
C LEU A 643 75.89 -35.11 -77.90
N VAL A 644 75.94 -34.28 -76.87
CA VAL A 644 75.19 -34.52 -75.62
C VAL A 644 74.15 -33.41 -75.52
N VAL A 645 72.89 -33.79 -75.73
CA VAL A 645 71.76 -32.88 -75.56
C VAL A 645 71.26 -33.03 -74.14
N GLU A 646 71.24 -31.91 -73.43
CA GLU A 646 70.71 -31.81 -72.09
C GLU A 646 69.34 -31.12 -72.15
N VAL A 647 68.34 -31.77 -71.55
CA VAL A 647 67.03 -31.20 -71.28
C VAL A 647 67.02 -30.78 -69.82
N ARG A 648 66.73 -29.51 -69.57
CA ARG A 648 66.57 -28.97 -68.22
C ARG A 648 65.16 -28.44 -68.05
N ASP A 649 64.57 -28.69 -66.91
CA ASP A 649 63.41 -27.93 -66.45
C ASP A 649 63.80 -26.47 -66.13
N ASN A 650 62.82 -25.69 -65.68
CA ASN A 650 63.04 -24.34 -65.17
C ASN A 650 62.64 -24.22 -63.70
N GLY A 651 62.68 -25.35 -62.97
CA GLY A 651 62.44 -25.44 -61.54
C GLY A 651 63.64 -24.98 -60.70
N THR A 652 63.44 -24.90 -59.39
CA THR A 652 64.49 -24.56 -58.43
C THR A 652 64.53 -25.57 -57.28
N PRO A 653 65.55 -26.45 -57.18
CA PRO A 653 66.71 -26.60 -58.07
C PRO A 653 66.31 -27.13 -59.46
N SER A 654 67.02 -26.73 -60.51
CA SER A 654 66.75 -27.26 -61.85
C SER A 654 67.30 -28.68 -62.00
N LEU A 655 66.46 -29.61 -62.43
CA LEU A 655 66.81 -30.99 -62.73
C LEU A 655 67.00 -31.16 -64.25
N SER A 656 67.80 -32.16 -64.60
CA SER A 656 68.15 -32.38 -66.00
C SER A 656 68.27 -33.86 -66.37
N ALA A 657 67.99 -34.13 -67.64
CA ALA A 657 68.30 -35.40 -68.28
C ALA A 657 69.09 -35.16 -69.54
N SER A 658 70.02 -36.07 -69.85
CA SER A 658 70.86 -35.97 -71.03
C SER A 658 70.73 -37.20 -71.91
N VAL A 659 70.79 -36.98 -73.22
CA VAL A 659 70.87 -38.03 -74.23
C VAL A 659 72.10 -37.80 -75.10
N VAL A 660 72.82 -38.88 -75.37
CA VAL A 660 73.96 -38.86 -76.28
C VAL A 660 73.45 -39.19 -77.67
N ILE A 661 73.74 -38.33 -78.64
CA ILE A 661 73.38 -38.51 -80.05
C ILE A 661 74.66 -38.57 -80.86
N VAL A 662 74.89 -39.69 -81.56
CA VAL A 662 76.03 -39.89 -82.46
C VAL A 662 75.55 -39.70 -83.88
N ILE A 663 76.08 -38.66 -84.52
CA ILE A 663 75.76 -38.29 -85.89
C ILE A 663 76.89 -38.80 -86.79
N SER A 664 76.58 -39.72 -87.70
CA SER A 664 77.53 -40.25 -88.68
C SER A 664 77.18 -39.77 -90.10
N PRO A 665 78.13 -39.21 -90.87
CA PRO A 665 77.91 -38.94 -92.28
C PRO A 665 77.79 -40.27 -93.05
N GLU A 666 76.81 -40.37 -93.94
CA GLU A 666 76.63 -41.55 -94.80
C GLU A 666 77.00 -41.19 -96.26
N GLU A 667 77.98 -41.89 -96.85
CA GLU A 667 78.37 -41.72 -98.26
C GLU A 667 77.34 -42.36 -99.20
N ASN A 668 76.69 -41.53 -100.02
CA ASN A 668 75.89 -41.90 -101.20
C ASN A 668 75.07 -43.20 -101.10
N SER A 669 73.90 -43.10 -100.45
CA SER A 669 72.72 -43.85 -100.90
C SER A 669 71.76 -42.88 -101.59
N VAL A 670 71.67 -42.99 -102.92
CA VAL A 670 70.49 -42.54 -103.66
C VAL A 670 69.36 -43.48 -103.22
N GLN A 671 68.48 -43.02 -102.33
CA GLN A 671 67.24 -43.72 -102.02
C GLN A 671 66.03 -42.82 -102.27
N ASP A 672 65.16 -43.37 -103.10
CA ASP A 672 63.81 -42.94 -103.41
C ASP A 672 63.05 -42.33 -102.23
N PHE A 673 62.49 -41.13 -102.45
CA PHE A 673 61.31 -40.66 -101.74
C PHE A 673 60.09 -41.50 -102.16
N SER A 674 60.05 -42.79 -101.80
CA SER A 674 58.83 -43.61 -101.88
C SER A 674 58.83 -44.91 -101.06
N LYS A 675 59.74 -45.13 -100.10
CA LYS A 675 59.66 -46.28 -99.19
C LYS A 675 60.27 -46.01 -97.79
N SER A 676 59.50 -45.35 -96.93
CA SER A 676 59.54 -45.52 -95.46
C SER A 676 58.49 -44.63 -94.77
N LEU A 677 57.21 -44.91 -95.06
CA LEU A 677 56.14 -44.67 -94.08
C LEU A 677 55.84 -46.01 -93.40
N ASP A 678 56.83 -46.55 -92.69
CA ASP A 678 56.56 -47.47 -91.59
C ASP A 678 56.29 -46.58 -90.37
N LEU A 679 55.03 -46.16 -90.27
CA LEU A 679 54.44 -45.77 -89.00
C LEU A 679 54.72 -46.91 -87.99
N PRO A 680 55.10 -46.60 -86.74
CA PRO A 680 54.93 -47.58 -85.69
C PRO A 680 53.47 -48.05 -85.76
N GLN A 681 53.25 -49.36 -85.87
CA GLN A 681 51.93 -49.93 -85.66
C GLN A 681 51.48 -49.47 -84.28
N SER A 682 50.53 -48.53 -84.25
CA SER A 682 49.81 -48.21 -83.04
C SER A 682 49.11 -49.47 -82.57
N SER A 683 49.25 -49.75 -81.28
CA SER A 683 48.38 -50.67 -80.56
C SER A 683 46.91 -50.28 -80.79
N PRO A 684 45.95 -51.21 -80.69
CA PRO A 684 44.54 -50.99 -81.02
C PRO A 684 43.79 -50.02 -80.08
N GLU A 685 44.48 -49.13 -79.35
CA GLU A 685 43.88 -48.11 -78.48
C GLU A 685 43.90 -46.68 -79.09
N ASP A 686 44.76 -46.37 -80.08
CA ASP A 686 44.90 -44.99 -80.61
C ASP A 686 43.81 -44.57 -81.61
N THR A 687 43.04 -45.52 -82.15
CA THR A 687 41.92 -45.19 -83.05
C THR A 687 40.75 -44.53 -82.32
N ASN A 688 40.59 -44.80 -81.02
CA ASN A 688 39.58 -44.14 -80.19
C ASN A 688 39.98 -42.70 -79.87
N LEU A 689 41.26 -42.45 -79.55
CA LEU A 689 41.73 -41.11 -79.19
C LEU A 689 41.64 -40.14 -80.37
N THR A 690 42.03 -40.57 -81.56
CA THR A 690 41.90 -39.79 -82.80
C THR A 690 40.44 -39.54 -83.19
N LEU A 691 39.56 -40.52 -82.97
CA LEU A 691 38.10 -40.35 -83.12
C LEU A 691 37.55 -39.32 -82.13
N TYR A 692 37.90 -39.40 -80.83
CA TYR A 692 37.48 -38.42 -79.82
C TYR A 692 38.01 -37.01 -80.11
N LEU A 693 39.23 -36.90 -80.65
CA LEU A 693 39.84 -35.62 -81.01
C LEU A 693 39.16 -34.98 -82.25
N ILE A 694 38.76 -35.79 -83.23
CA ILE A 694 37.93 -35.32 -84.36
C ILE A 694 36.52 -34.95 -83.89
N ILE A 695 35.90 -35.75 -83.04
CA ILE A 695 34.56 -35.47 -82.48
C ILE A 695 34.60 -34.15 -81.70
N SER A 696 35.60 -33.92 -80.85
CA SER A 696 35.74 -32.68 -80.07
C SER A 696 36.00 -31.46 -80.96
N LEU A 697 36.86 -31.56 -81.99
CA LEU A 697 37.06 -30.48 -82.97
C LEU A 697 35.78 -30.12 -83.74
N VAL A 698 35.03 -31.13 -84.19
CA VAL A 698 33.74 -30.95 -84.87
C VAL A 698 32.73 -30.32 -83.91
N SER A 699 32.71 -30.75 -82.64
CA SER A 699 31.82 -30.21 -81.59
C SER A 699 32.11 -28.73 -81.33
N ILE A 700 33.37 -28.34 -81.17
CA ILE A 700 33.78 -26.95 -80.93
C ILE A 700 33.44 -26.08 -82.15
N SER A 701 33.68 -26.59 -83.37
CA SER A 701 33.33 -25.88 -84.60
C SER A 701 31.82 -25.67 -84.75
N LEU A 702 31.01 -26.67 -84.37
CA LEU A 702 29.55 -26.61 -84.40
C LEU A 702 29.01 -25.60 -83.38
N VAL A 703 29.51 -25.61 -82.14
CA VAL A 703 29.13 -24.64 -81.09
C VAL A 703 29.50 -23.21 -81.51
N SER A 704 30.69 -23.02 -82.09
CA SER A 704 31.11 -21.72 -82.63
C SER A 704 30.17 -21.23 -83.74
N CYS A 705 29.78 -22.10 -84.68
CA CYS A 705 28.83 -21.76 -85.74
C CYS A 705 27.43 -21.41 -85.18
N VAL A 706 26.94 -22.13 -84.17
CA VAL A 706 25.65 -21.84 -83.51
C VAL A 706 25.69 -20.49 -82.80
N MET A 707 26.79 -20.17 -82.09
CA MET A 707 26.97 -18.87 -81.43
C MET A 707 27.03 -17.72 -82.44
N PHE A 708 27.73 -17.88 -83.56
CA PHE A 708 27.73 -16.90 -84.65
C PHE A 708 26.34 -16.71 -85.26
N GLY A 709 25.57 -17.80 -85.42
CA GLY A 709 24.18 -17.77 -85.86
C GLY A 709 23.26 -17.02 -84.89
N LEU A 710 23.41 -17.22 -83.58
CA LEU A 710 22.63 -16.51 -82.55
C LEU A 710 22.96 -15.00 -82.51
N VAL A 711 24.23 -14.63 -82.68
CA VAL A 711 24.65 -13.22 -82.76
C VAL A 711 24.12 -12.56 -84.03
N ALA A 712 24.22 -13.22 -85.19
CA ALA A 712 23.66 -12.73 -86.45
C ALA A 712 22.12 -12.59 -86.40
N ALA A 713 21.43 -13.55 -85.78
CA ALA A 713 19.99 -13.51 -85.58
C ALA A 713 19.55 -12.37 -84.64
N ARG A 714 20.33 -12.06 -83.59
CA ARG A 714 20.10 -10.88 -82.75
C ARG A 714 20.36 -9.56 -83.48
N CYS A 715 21.36 -9.50 -84.35
CA CYS A 715 21.61 -8.33 -85.20
C CYS A 715 20.51 -8.12 -86.25
N LEU A 716 19.96 -9.19 -86.82
CA LEU A 716 18.87 -9.11 -87.80
C LEU A 716 17.49 -8.82 -87.16
N LYS A 717 17.26 -9.23 -85.90
CA LYS A 717 16.09 -8.83 -85.10
C LYS A 717 16.13 -7.37 -84.62
N ALA A 718 17.29 -6.76 -84.57
CA ALA A 718 17.47 -5.34 -84.24
C ALA A 718 17.34 -4.41 -85.48
N GLY A 719 16.55 -4.81 -86.46
CA GLY A 719 16.27 -4.03 -87.66
C GLY A 719 15.14 -3.02 -87.49
N SER A 720 15.34 -1.95 -86.70
CA SER A 720 14.74 -0.62 -86.94
C SER A 720 15.30 0.45 -86.00
N ALA A 721 16.53 0.89 -86.21
CA ALA A 721 16.91 2.29 -85.96
C ALA A 721 18.28 2.57 -86.58
N SER A 722 18.29 3.64 -87.37
CA SER A 722 19.40 4.21 -88.13
C SER A 722 20.75 4.20 -87.40
N TRP A 723 21.78 3.73 -88.10
CA TRP A 723 23.16 4.05 -87.77
C TRP A 723 23.44 5.52 -88.05
N THR A 724 24.10 6.20 -87.10
CA THR A 724 25.15 7.17 -87.42
C THR A 724 26.28 7.02 -86.39
N LEU A 725 27.48 6.73 -86.89
CA LEU A 725 28.74 6.91 -86.18
C LEU A 725 28.93 8.39 -85.84
N ALA A 726 28.91 8.75 -84.55
CA ALA A 726 29.69 9.83 -83.92
C ALA A 726 29.04 10.18 -82.58
N GLY A 727 29.76 9.95 -81.47
CA GLY A 727 29.25 10.35 -80.16
C GLY A 727 30.16 10.02 -78.98
N CYS A 728 31.47 9.85 -79.22
CA CYS A 728 32.45 10.01 -78.17
C CYS A 728 32.55 11.50 -77.82
N CYS A 729 32.64 11.77 -76.52
CA CYS A 729 33.06 13.03 -75.91
C CYS A 729 31.98 14.09 -75.61
N ARG A 730 31.96 14.43 -74.31
CA ARG A 730 31.43 15.62 -73.62
C ARG A 730 29.93 15.61 -73.25
N GLY A 731 29.56 15.88 -72.00
CA GLY A 731 30.38 16.18 -70.83
C GLY A 731 29.59 16.77 -69.66
N SER A 732 30.29 16.86 -68.52
CA SER A 732 30.15 17.89 -67.47
C SER A 732 28.78 17.98 -66.77
N GLY A 733 28.63 17.65 -65.49
CA GLY A 733 29.54 17.94 -64.37
C GLY A 733 28.89 18.98 -63.44
N ARG A 734 28.69 18.61 -62.17
CA ARG A 734 28.73 19.48 -60.98
C ARG A 734 28.67 18.65 -59.68
N LYS A 735 29.80 18.61 -58.98
CA LYS A 735 29.99 18.44 -57.52
C LYS A 735 30.65 19.75 -57.00
N PRO A 736 30.91 20.03 -55.70
CA PRO A 736 30.75 19.27 -54.44
C PRO A 736 30.07 20.11 -53.31
N THR A 737 29.76 19.61 -52.10
CA THR A 737 30.61 19.56 -50.87
C THR A 737 30.04 18.55 -49.85
N SER A 738 30.78 17.47 -49.51
CA SER A 738 31.42 17.13 -48.21
C SER A 738 30.48 17.09 -46.97
N HIS A 739 30.43 16.06 -46.12
CA HIS A 739 31.46 15.16 -45.60
C HIS A 739 30.96 13.72 -45.36
N PHE A 740 31.94 12.82 -45.31
CA PHE A 740 31.88 11.37 -45.28
C PHE A 740 32.05 10.84 -43.84
N ARG A 741 31.31 9.78 -43.45
CA ARG A 741 31.89 8.66 -42.68
C ARG A 741 31.08 7.40 -42.97
N GLY A 742 31.75 6.41 -43.54
CA GLY A 742 31.14 5.26 -44.19
C GLY A 742 30.90 4.06 -43.28
N GLN A 743 29.98 3.22 -43.73
CA GLN A 743 29.86 1.82 -43.38
C GLN A 743 29.60 1.09 -44.70
N MET A 744 30.45 0.09 -45.01
CA MET A 744 30.39 -0.70 -46.24
C MET A 744 30.65 -2.15 -45.85
N LYS A 745 29.64 -3.01 -46.03
CA LYS A 745 29.83 -4.40 -46.43
C LYS A 745 29.05 -4.58 -47.73
N PRO A 746 29.66 -5.18 -48.77
CA PRO A 746 29.02 -5.51 -50.03
C PRO A 746 28.52 -6.95 -50.02
N ASP A 747 27.28 -7.16 -50.46
CA ASP A 747 26.85 -8.44 -51.01
C ASP A 747 26.97 -8.35 -52.54
N GLY A 748 27.78 -9.23 -53.11
CA GLY A 748 27.73 -9.56 -54.52
C GLY A 748 27.02 -10.90 -54.69
N PHE A 749 26.18 -11.03 -55.71
CA PHE A 749 26.16 -12.21 -56.58
C PHE A 749 25.35 -11.89 -57.85
N ILE A 750 25.97 -12.13 -59.00
CA ILE A 750 25.38 -12.05 -60.35
C ILE A 750 24.82 -13.44 -60.68
N LYS A 751 23.56 -13.50 -61.14
CA LYS A 751 22.99 -14.64 -61.87
C LYS A 751 23.01 -14.38 -63.37
N TYR A 752 23.33 -15.43 -64.11
CA TYR A 752 23.29 -15.52 -65.57
C TYR A 752 21.90 -15.28 -66.15
N LEU A 753 21.88 -14.67 -67.33
CA LEU A 753 20.73 -14.49 -68.21
C LEU A 753 20.95 -15.37 -69.45
N ASP A 754 20.00 -16.23 -69.78
CA ASP A 754 19.80 -16.72 -71.15
C ASP A 754 18.36 -16.40 -71.60
N VAL A 755 18.19 -16.18 -72.89
CA VAL A 755 17.08 -15.43 -73.49
C VAL A 755 16.34 -16.29 -74.52
N GLY A 756 15.05 -16.50 -74.26
CA GLY A 756 13.95 -15.99 -75.11
C GLY A 756 13.74 -16.56 -76.52
N GLY A 757 12.59 -17.23 -76.67
CA GLY A 757 11.81 -17.28 -77.91
C GLY A 757 10.32 -17.05 -77.58
N ALA A 758 9.73 -16.02 -78.18
CA ALA A 758 8.48 -15.38 -77.77
C ALA A 758 7.20 -15.99 -78.39
N GLY A 759 6.06 -15.72 -77.75
CA GLY A 759 4.71 -15.92 -78.29
C GLY A 759 3.68 -15.24 -77.39
N LEU A 760 3.12 -14.14 -77.89
CA LEU A 760 2.27 -13.16 -77.20
C LEU A 760 0.97 -13.69 -76.54
N THR A 761 0.49 -12.87 -75.59
CA THR A 761 -0.85 -12.75 -74.98
C THR A 761 -1.13 -13.55 -73.70
N SER A 762 -0.85 -12.92 -72.54
CA SER A 762 -1.47 -13.19 -71.22
C SER A 762 -1.06 -12.03 -70.29
N GLN A 763 -1.69 -11.69 -69.17
CA GLN A 763 -2.26 -12.56 -68.15
C GLN A 763 -3.13 -11.73 -67.20
N ALA A 764 -4.19 -12.37 -66.73
CA ALA A 764 -5.08 -11.90 -65.69
C ALA A 764 -4.44 -12.06 -64.30
N GLN A 765 -4.93 -11.21 -63.38
CA GLN A 765 -5.18 -11.48 -61.96
C GLN A 765 -4.09 -12.16 -61.12
N ASN A 766 -3.68 -11.50 -60.04
CA ASN A 766 -3.79 -12.11 -58.71
C ASN A 766 -3.84 -11.07 -57.60
N TYR A 767 -4.90 -11.19 -56.79
CA TYR A 767 -4.88 -10.82 -55.39
C TYR A 767 -4.23 -11.95 -54.56
N THR A 768 -3.91 -11.57 -53.34
CA THR A 768 -3.17 -12.23 -52.27
C THR A 768 -3.72 -13.56 -51.74
N SER A 769 -2.77 -14.50 -51.57
CA SER A 769 -2.48 -15.37 -50.42
C SER A 769 -3.42 -16.50 -49.94
N CYS A 770 -2.77 -17.68 -49.87
CA CYS A 770 -2.83 -18.73 -48.85
C CYS A 770 -4.00 -19.72 -48.88
N PHE A 771 -3.68 -20.99 -49.16
CA PHE A 771 -4.14 -22.12 -48.35
C PHE A 771 -3.18 -23.32 -48.50
N SER A 772 -2.79 -23.92 -47.38
CA SER A 772 -2.81 -25.37 -47.25
C SER A 772 -3.25 -25.76 -45.83
N PRO A 773 -4.39 -26.46 -45.68
CA PRO A 773 -4.77 -27.21 -44.49
C PRO A 773 -4.33 -28.68 -44.62
N MET A 774 -4.38 -29.39 -43.48
CA MET A 774 -4.32 -30.84 -43.20
C MET A 774 -3.25 -31.07 -42.12
N SER A 775 -3.51 -31.66 -40.96
CA SER A 775 -4.46 -32.68 -40.56
C SER A 775 -4.63 -32.61 -39.04
N ASP A 776 -5.86 -32.66 -38.53
CA ASP A 776 -6.17 -33.33 -37.25
C ASP A 776 -7.68 -33.55 -37.15
N GLN A 777 -8.08 -34.83 -37.11
CA GLN A 777 -9.37 -35.27 -36.58
C GLN A 777 -9.15 -36.58 -35.81
N SER A 778 -9.34 -36.51 -34.49
CA SER A 778 -10.10 -37.52 -33.76
C SER A 778 -10.87 -36.82 -32.65
N ASP A 779 -12.19 -36.92 -32.72
CA ASP A 779 -13.16 -36.14 -31.96
C ASP A 779 -13.41 -36.66 -30.53
N PHE A 780 -13.74 -35.69 -29.69
CA PHE A 780 -14.16 -35.78 -28.29
C PHE A 780 -15.62 -36.25 -28.11
N LEU A 781 -15.84 -36.89 -26.96
CA LEU A 781 -17.13 -37.23 -26.35
C LEU A 781 -17.86 -36.01 -25.77
N PHE A 782 -19.18 -35.98 -25.94
CA PHE A 782 -20.12 -35.03 -25.33
C PHE A 782 -20.48 -35.40 -23.88
N VAL A 783 -20.51 -34.40 -22.97
CA VAL A 783 -21.43 -34.34 -21.82
C VAL A 783 -21.89 -32.89 -21.61
N LYS A 784 -23.21 -32.69 -21.49
CA LYS A 784 -23.91 -31.41 -21.19
C LYS A 784 -23.94 -31.13 -19.67
N PRO A 785 -24.03 -29.86 -19.22
CA PRO A 785 -24.31 -29.52 -17.83
C PRO A 785 -25.79 -29.18 -17.58
N PHE A 786 -26.20 -29.41 -16.33
CA PHE A 786 -27.23 -28.63 -15.62
C PHE A 786 -26.58 -27.44 -14.92
#